data_AF-A0A6C1BUR5-F1
#
_entry.id   AF-A0A6C1BUR5-F1
#
_cell.length_a   1.000
_cell.length_b   1.000
_cell.length_c   1.000
_cell.angle_alpha   90.00
_cell.angle_beta   90.00
_cell.angle_gamma   90.00
#
_symmetry.space_group_name_H-M   'P 1'
#
loop_
_entity.id
_entity.type
_entity.pdbx_description
1 polymer ?
#
loop_
_entity_poly.entity_id
_entity_poly.type
_entity_poly.pdbx_seq_one_letter_code
_entity_poly.pdbx_strand_id
1 'polypeptide(L)'
;MWRVLYTGQRPHYENIALDRIMLDLMSEGKIPPTIRFLQFKPECVLVGFHQAVEQEVRLEYTQREGIEVGRRITGGGAIYFDETQIGWEVIATTDQLGNLSYEELTRKICTGVAKGLQKLGIRAEFRPRNDIEVEGRKISGTGGVFEGRAFLYQGTVLMDFNVERMLKSLQIPVEKLTSKGIKSAEDRVEWVKRALGYLPPKEEVFSALLEGLREELNIEFEWGDLTQEEIRLLEEKRDYFRSDDWVYHVKKAPEDSEMLFGIYRCPGGTFRVSAKVDLQSKVLQQVIINGDFFVRPQRLIYDLEAYLKHTPIVDVEKRIREFFSQRDWEGLNLTVEDLVEAVLFPLRKTEGIDLGIEKKRLNNIIASIGGGLIENIEKAKVMLLPYCAKPRWCDYRHLDDCGECGGCTVGDAYRLAYQKGMIPITITSFELLRDTLLWCAQNGYTYIGHCCYEFYEKRYEIFRRASQEGAKGVLFDIVGTTCYSLGVEEEEKAYHGEFTVELDLIKEDLYKSLSIKEDVKEEVGKRELSFDFSPYLVDFKPSYYKKPKAVPTPEEDRTRTSMQREVFLGEATIGEEVLSYQQAFETLAKWIRESERPTLVVGPLLFWDFGDKELQNKARLVRELIEKVGKFNVKVLPDYRPKLKKYDPAVEMDPPNPHHAVLHGKHDLTVLVGVHCYRTDFVIRLLKKHTDTKVVTLCGLYGHPTADLSTSFTDAEKLETLLKLL
;
A
#
# COMPACT_ATOMS: atom_id res chain seq x y z
N MET A 1 -3.23 -3.56 -53.22
CA MET A 1 -2.41 -4.72 -52.86
C MET A 1 -1.48 -4.31 -51.74
N TRP A 2 -1.40 -5.08 -50.66
CA TRP A 2 -0.49 -4.89 -49.53
C TRP A 2 0.74 -5.78 -49.72
N ARG A 3 1.92 -5.31 -49.32
CA ARG A 3 3.16 -6.09 -49.36
C ARG A 3 3.32 -6.90 -48.09
N VAL A 4 3.70 -8.17 -48.18
CA VAL A 4 4.07 -9.01 -47.03
C VAL A 4 5.57 -9.26 -47.05
N LEU A 5 6.22 -9.08 -45.90
CA LEU A 5 7.65 -9.29 -45.71
C LEU A 5 7.91 -10.25 -44.54
N TYR A 6 8.96 -11.06 -44.67
CA TYR A 6 9.62 -11.69 -43.53
C TYR A 6 11.09 -11.27 -43.52
N THR A 7 11.52 -10.59 -42.45
CA THR A 7 12.87 -9.99 -42.38
C THR A 7 13.89 -10.86 -41.64
N GLY A 8 13.50 -12.06 -41.21
CA GLY A 8 14.38 -13.00 -40.54
C GLY A 8 14.62 -12.68 -39.06
N GLN A 9 15.64 -13.34 -38.51
CA GLN A 9 16.19 -13.04 -37.19
C GLN A 9 17.26 -11.95 -37.33
N ARG A 10 17.09 -10.85 -36.62
CA ARG A 10 18.01 -9.70 -36.65
C ARG A 10 18.28 -9.17 -35.24
N PRO A 11 19.42 -8.49 -35.01
CA PRO A 11 19.65 -7.81 -33.74
C PRO A 11 18.67 -6.65 -33.58
N HIS A 12 18.44 -6.22 -32.35
CA HIS A 12 17.36 -5.27 -32.06
C HIS A 12 17.47 -3.97 -32.86
N TYR A 13 18.67 -3.41 -32.99
CA TYR A 13 18.90 -2.12 -33.62
C TYR A 13 18.57 -2.12 -35.12
N GLU A 14 18.72 -3.25 -35.82
CA GLU A 14 18.32 -3.35 -37.23
C GLU A 14 16.80 -3.42 -37.39
N ASN A 15 16.13 -4.22 -36.55
CA ASN A 15 14.66 -4.28 -36.57
C ASN A 15 14.07 -2.91 -36.29
N ILE A 16 14.50 -2.24 -35.21
CA ILE A 16 14.01 -0.90 -34.84
C ILE A 16 14.37 0.16 -35.90
N ALA A 17 15.53 0.06 -36.56
CA ALA A 17 15.87 0.94 -37.67
C ALA A 17 14.86 0.78 -38.82
N LEU A 18 14.55 -0.46 -39.19
CA LEU A 18 13.54 -0.74 -40.21
C LEU A 18 12.14 -0.27 -39.80
N ASP A 19 11.74 -0.38 -38.52
CA ASP A 19 10.46 0.18 -38.02
C ASP A 19 10.36 1.66 -38.39
N ARG A 20 11.41 2.44 -38.06
CA ARG A 20 11.43 3.88 -38.32
C ARG A 20 11.46 4.17 -39.81
N ILE A 21 12.31 3.47 -40.55
CA ILE A 21 12.47 3.66 -42.00
C ILE A 21 11.15 3.40 -42.72
N MET A 22 10.48 2.29 -42.43
CA MET A 22 9.22 1.96 -43.10
C MET A 22 8.10 2.93 -42.71
N LEU A 23 8.04 3.37 -41.44
CA LEU A 23 7.09 4.39 -41.01
C LEU A 23 7.30 5.72 -41.76
N ASP A 24 8.54 6.17 -41.86
CA ASP A 24 8.91 7.41 -42.58
C ASP A 24 8.56 7.30 -44.07
N LEU A 25 8.99 6.22 -44.73
CA LEU A 25 8.70 5.99 -46.14
C LEU A 25 7.20 5.82 -46.42
N MET A 26 6.43 5.24 -45.49
CA MET A 26 4.97 5.16 -45.58
C MET A 26 4.35 6.56 -45.49
N SER A 27 4.82 7.40 -44.57
CA SER A 27 4.34 8.78 -44.43
C SER A 27 4.62 9.63 -45.68
N GLU A 28 5.75 9.35 -46.34
CA GLU A 28 6.14 9.97 -47.61
C GLU A 28 5.47 9.33 -48.85
N GLY A 29 4.69 8.25 -48.69
CA GLY A 29 4.05 7.54 -49.80
C GLY A 29 5.02 6.81 -50.73
N LYS A 30 6.21 6.46 -50.25
CA LYS A 30 7.30 5.81 -51.02
C LYS A 30 7.26 4.29 -51.01
N ILE A 31 6.49 3.68 -50.11
CA ILE A 31 6.30 2.22 -50.03
C ILE A 31 4.79 1.88 -49.99
N PRO A 32 4.38 0.70 -50.48
CA PRO A 32 3.01 0.24 -50.33
C PRO A 32 2.70 -0.16 -48.88
N PRO A 33 1.41 -0.19 -48.48
CA PRO A 33 0.98 -0.74 -47.19
C PRO A 33 1.61 -2.11 -46.97
N THR A 34 2.23 -2.31 -45.81
CA THR A 34 3.10 -3.45 -45.57
C THR A 34 2.69 -4.20 -44.30
N ILE A 35 2.60 -5.52 -44.40
CA ILE A 35 2.59 -6.43 -43.26
C ILE A 35 4.00 -7.02 -43.15
N ARG A 36 4.65 -6.89 -41.98
CA ARG A 36 6.00 -7.41 -41.78
C ARG A 36 6.02 -8.40 -40.62
N PHE A 37 6.64 -9.56 -40.85
CA PHE A 37 7.04 -10.50 -39.83
C PHE A 37 8.54 -10.38 -39.54
N LEU A 38 8.92 -10.49 -38.27
CA LEU A 38 10.31 -10.36 -37.81
C LEU A 38 10.58 -11.23 -36.59
N GLN A 39 11.87 -11.46 -36.30
CA GLN A 39 12.33 -12.09 -35.07
C GLN A 39 13.62 -11.40 -34.60
N PHE A 40 13.95 -11.59 -33.32
CA PHE A 40 15.14 -11.00 -32.71
C PHE A 40 16.23 -12.07 -32.48
N LYS A 41 17.49 -11.69 -32.73
CA LYS A 41 18.67 -12.47 -32.40
C LYS A 41 19.90 -11.56 -32.23
N PRO A 42 20.58 -11.55 -31.08
CA PRO A 42 20.31 -12.36 -29.87
C PRO A 42 19.00 -11.95 -29.15
N GLU A 43 18.67 -12.64 -28.06
CA GLU A 43 17.57 -12.24 -27.16
C GLU A 43 17.75 -10.78 -26.69
N CYS A 44 16.65 -10.06 -26.52
CA CYS A 44 16.74 -8.65 -26.12
C CYS A 44 15.59 -8.20 -25.20
N VAL A 45 15.87 -7.19 -24.38
CA VAL A 45 14.88 -6.36 -23.71
C VAL A 45 14.70 -5.08 -24.52
N LEU A 46 13.46 -4.73 -24.85
CA LEU A 46 13.12 -3.50 -25.54
C LEU A 46 12.33 -2.59 -24.60
N VAL A 47 12.90 -1.44 -24.22
CA VAL A 47 12.18 -0.40 -23.46
C VAL A 47 11.30 0.44 -24.37
N GLY A 48 10.17 0.91 -23.85
CA GLY A 48 9.27 1.81 -24.56
C GLY A 48 9.89 3.18 -24.78
N PHE A 49 9.38 3.90 -25.79
CA PHE A 49 9.96 5.18 -26.22
C PHE A 49 10.14 6.18 -25.08
N HIS A 50 9.16 6.33 -24.17
CA HIS A 50 9.20 7.26 -23.03
C HIS A 50 9.72 6.67 -21.71
N GLN A 51 10.29 5.45 -21.73
CA GLN A 51 10.79 4.79 -20.51
C GLN A 51 12.29 5.01 -20.31
N ALA A 52 12.74 5.18 -19.06
CA ALA A 52 14.17 5.18 -18.75
C ALA A 52 14.67 3.74 -18.56
N VAL A 53 15.83 3.40 -19.15
CA VAL A 53 16.36 2.02 -19.12
C VAL A 53 16.62 1.56 -17.68
N GLU A 54 17.22 2.43 -16.87
CA GLU A 54 17.63 2.16 -15.50
C GLU A 54 16.44 1.91 -14.56
N GLN A 55 15.23 2.32 -14.97
CA GLN A 55 14.00 2.09 -14.21
C GLN A 55 13.29 0.79 -14.59
N GLU A 56 13.63 0.20 -15.75
CA GLU A 56 12.86 -0.89 -16.35
C GLU A 56 13.66 -2.18 -16.55
N VAL A 57 14.99 -2.11 -16.57
CA VAL A 57 15.87 -3.23 -16.94
C VAL A 57 16.85 -3.54 -15.82
N ARG A 58 16.99 -4.83 -15.49
CA ARG A 58 18.05 -5.33 -14.60
C ARG A 58 19.34 -5.50 -15.39
N LEU A 59 20.05 -4.39 -15.61
CA LEU A 59 21.24 -4.32 -16.49
C LEU A 59 22.32 -5.36 -16.15
N GLU A 60 22.60 -5.61 -14.87
CA GLU A 60 23.58 -6.61 -14.45
C GLU A 60 23.20 -8.04 -14.89
N TYR A 61 21.90 -8.37 -14.82
CA TYR A 61 21.39 -9.66 -15.25
C TYR A 61 21.47 -9.79 -16.77
N THR A 62 20.97 -8.79 -17.51
CA THR A 62 20.94 -8.85 -18.97
C THR A 62 22.35 -8.91 -19.56
N GLN A 63 23.30 -8.14 -19.01
CA GLN A 63 24.69 -8.18 -19.43
C GLN A 63 25.34 -9.55 -19.19
N ARG A 64 25.08 -10.19 -18.05
CA ARG A 64 25.64 -11.52 -17.73
C ARG A 64 25.06 -12.61 -18.63
N GLU A 65 23.77 -12.55 -18.94
CA GLU A 65 23.07 -13.58 -19.73
C GLU A 65 23.17 -13.36 -21.24
N GLY A 66 23.88 -12.32 -21.70
CA GLY A 66 24.01 -11.99 -23.12
C GLY A 66 22.73 -11.49 -23.77
N ILE A 67 21.83 -10.89 -22.98
CA ILE A 67 20.57 -10.31 -23.44
C ILE A 67 20.81 -8.84 -23.79
N GLU A 68 20.59 -8.47 -25.05
CA GLU A 68 20.77 -7.09 -25.52
C GLU A 68 19.69 -6.15 -24.97
N VAL A 69 20.00 -4.87 -24.83
CA VAL A 69 19.06 -3.85 -24.36
C VAL A 69 18.88 -2.82 -25.47
N GLY A 70 17.64 -2.69 -25.95
CA GLY A 70 17.26 -1.76 -27.00
C GLY A 70 16.11 -0.87 -26.59
N ARG A 71 15.82 0.13 -27.44
CA ARG A 71 14.64 0.99 -27.33
C ARG A 71 13.85 0.93 -28.61
N ARG A 72 12.53 0.72 -28.49
CA ARG A 72 11.63 0.73 -29.64
C ARG A 72 11.07 2.12 -29.91
N ILE A 73 10.58 2.34 -31.12
CA ILE A 73 9.92 3.61 -31.49
C ILE A 73 8.48 3.70 -30.97
N THR A 74 7.90 2.61 -30.46
CA THR A 74 6.54 2.61 -29.90
C THR A 74 6.56 2.93 -28.40
N GLY A 75 5.44 3.47 -27.90
CA GLY A 75 5.20 3.66 -26.46
C GLY A 75 5.01 2.33 -25.72
N GLY A 76 4.45 2.36 -24.51
CA GLY A 76 4.16 1.17 -23.70
C GLY A 76 5.28 0.74 -22.76
N GLY A 77 5.10 -0.39 -22.07
CA GLY A 77 6.04 -0.92 -21.07
C GLY A 77 7.17 -1.77 -21.64
N ALA A 78 8.22 -2.05 -20.88
CA ALA A 78 9.37 -2.82 -21.36
C ALA A 78 8.96 -4.27 -21.67
N ILE A 79 9.52 -4.83 -22.74
CA ILE A 79 9.21 -6.19 -23.20
C ILE A 79 10.49 -7.00 -23.34
N TYR A 80 10.37 -8.32 -23.15
CA TYR A 80 11.44 -9.29 -23.38
C TYR A 80 11.12 -10.13 -24.62
N PHE A 81 12.07 -10.18 -25.54
CA PHE A 81 11.98 -10.90 -26.80
C PHE A 81 13.07 -11.98 -26.85
N ASP A 82 12.66 -13.25 -26.87
CA ASP A 82 13.55 -14.37 -27.15
C ASP A 82 13.56 -14.72 -28.66
N GLU A 83 14.46 -15.61 -29.06
CA GLU A 83 14.64 -15.98 -30.47
C GLU A 83 13.46 -16.80 -31.05
N THR A 84 12.58 -17.35 -30.20
CA THR A 84 11.44 -18.19 -30.63
C THR A 84 10.23 -17.36 -31.01
N GLN A 85 10.06 -16.20 -30.39
CA GLN A 85 8.90 -15.33 -30.60
C GLN A 85 8.86 -14.77 -32.02
N ILE A 86 7.64 -14.51 -32.51
CA ILE A 86 7.39 -13.91 -33.81
C ILE A 86 6.82 -12.52 -33.61
N GLY A 87 7.50 -11.49 -34.13
CA GLY A 87 6.95 -10.15 -34.25
C GLY A 87 6.11 -10.02 -35.51
N TRP A 88 5.03 -9.26 -35.44
CA TRP A 88 4.20 -8.87 -36.59
C TRP A 88 3.93 -7.38 -36.55
N GLU A 89 3.81 -6.79 -37.73
CA GLU A 89 3.62 -5.35 -37.91
C GLU A 89 2.68 -5.07 -39.07
N VAL A 90 1.86 -4.04 -38.91
CA VAL A 90 0.98 -3.45 -39.91
C VAL A 90 1.40 -2.00 -40.08
N ILE A 91 1.88 -1.66 -41.28
CA ILE A 91 2.38 -0.33 -41.63
C ILE A 91 1.52 0.19 -42.77
N ALA A 92 0.77 1.26 -42.52
CA ALA A 92 -0.17 1.83 -43.49
C ALA A 92 -0.50 3.28 -43.11
N THR A 93 -1.38 3.91 -43.87
CA THR A 93 -1.96 5.21 -43.51
C THR A 93 -3.37 5.06 -42.95
N THR A 94 -3.78 5.98 -42.06
CA THR A 94 -5.10 5.93 -41.41
C THR A 94 -6.24 5.97 -42.42
N ASP A 95 -6.10 6.72 -43.52
CA ASP A 95 -7.12 6.83 -44.57
C ASP A 95 -7.35 5.51 -45.33
N GLN A 96 -6.35 4.63 -45.41
CA GLN A 96 -6.50 3.31 -46.01
C GLN A 96 -7.38 2.37 -45.18
N LEU A 97 -7.55 2.67 -43.89
CA LEU A 97 -8.39 1.89 -42.97
C LEU A 97 -9.64 2.67 -42.52
N GLY A 98 -9.94 3.81 -43.15
CA GLY A 98 -11.16 4.59 -42.88
C GLY A 98 -11.01 5.71 -41.85
N ASN A 99 -9.79 6.21 -41.61
CA ASN A 99 -9.47 7.26 -40.64
C ASN A 99 -9.91 6.95 -39.21
N LEU A 100 -9.70 5.69 -38.80
CA LEU A 100 -9.98 5.22 -37.45
C LEU A 100 -9.13 5.99 -36.43
N SER A 101 -9.71 6.25 -35.25
CA SER A 101 -8.96 6.68 -34.07
C SER A 101 -7.94 5.61 -33.65
N TYR A 102 -6.97 5.98 -32.82
CA TYR A 102 -5.96 5.06 -32.33
C TYR A 102 -6.59 3.86 -31.60
N GLU A 103 -7.65 4.06 -30.82
CA GLU A 103 -8.32 2.96 -30.10
C GLU A 103 -9.06 2.01 -31.05
N GLU A 104 -9.75 2.55 -32.05
CA GLU A 104 -10.46 1.76 -33.07
C GLU A 104 -9.49 0.98 -33.95
N LEU A 105 -8.38 1.60 -34.35
CA LEU A 105 -7.31 0.96 -35.11
C LEU A 105 -6.70 -0.19 -34.32
N THR A 106 -6.38 0.04 -33.04
CA THR A 106 -5.87 -0.97 -32.11
C THR A 106 -6.82 -2.17 -32.05
N ARG A 107 -8.11 -1.92 -31.79
CA ARG A 107 -9.13 -2.98 -31.71
C ARG A 107 -9.20 -3.77 -33.01
N LYS A 108 -9.25 -3.09 -34.16
CA LYS A 108 -9.41 -3.72 -35.47
C LYS A 108 -8.21 -4.61 -35.82
N ILE A 109 -6.98 -4.10 -35.69
CA ILE A 109 -5.77 -4.87 -36.00
C ILE A 109 -5.62 -6.07 -35.06
N CYS A 110 -5.78 -5.86 -33.74
CA CYS A 110 -5.68 -6.95 -32.77
C CYS A 110 -6.77 -8.02 -32.98
N THR A 111 -7.98 -7.62 -33.38
CA THR A 111 -9.05 -8.57 -33.73
C THR A 111 -8.67 -9.42 -34.94
N GLY A 112 -8.05 -8.82 -35.96
CA GLY A 112 -7.56 -9.55 -37.14
C GLY A 112 -6.49 -10.58 -36.79
N VAL A 113 -5.52 -10.21 -35.96
CA VAL A 113 -4.49 -11.13 -35.46
C VAL A 113 -5.11 -12.23 -34.60
N ALA A 114 -6.06 -11.90 -33.72
CA ALA A 114 -6.78 -12.88 -32.91
C ALA A 114 -7.55 -13.90 -33.77
N LYS A 115 -8.25 -13.45 -34.82
CA LYS A 115 -8.89 -14.34 -35.81
C LYS A 115 -7.88 -15.25 -36.50
N GLY A 116 -6.68 -14.76 -36.79
CA GLY A 116 -5.60 -15.58 -37.32
C GLY A 116 -5.18 -16.69 -36.36
N LEU A 117 -4.99 -16.37 -35.08
CA LEU A 117 -4.69 -17.37 -34.05
C LEU A 117 -5.84 -18.38 -33.87
N GLN A 118 -7.11 -17.95 -34.02
CA GLN A 118 -8.27 -18.86 -34.02
C GLN A 118 -8.22 -19.89 -35.14
N LYS A 119 -7.73 -19.51 -36.32
CA LYS A 119 -7.55 -20.44 -37.46
C LYS A 119 -6.47 -21.49 -37.19
N LEU A 120 -5.49 -21.20 -36.33
CA LEU A 120 -4.52 -22.19 -35.82
C LEU A 120 -5.10 -23.13 -34.76
N GLY A 121 -6.34 -22.89 -34.30
CA GLY A 121 -6.97 -23.64 -33.22
C GLY A 121 -6.82 -23.00 -31.83
N ILE A 122 -6.29 -21.78 -31.73
CA ILE A 122 -6.11 -21.06 -30.46
C ILE A 122 -7.28 -20.11 -30.25
N ARG A 123 -8.04 -20.26 -29.17
CA ARG A 123 -9.21 -19.40 -28.85
C ARG A 123 -8.79 -18.00 -28.38
N ALA A 124 -8.13 -17.26 -29.26
CA ALA A 124 -7.61 -15.93 -28.99
C ALA A 124 -8.69 -14.86 -29.19
N GLU A 125 -8.67 -13.82 -28.35
CA GLU A 125 -9.56 -12.66 -28.46
C GLU A 125 -8.84 -11.36 -28.13
N PHE A 126 -9.35 -10.24 -28.64
CA PHE A 126 -8.82 -8.93 -28.28
C PHE A 126 -9.22 -8.56 -26.85
N ARG A 127 -8.21 -8.25 -26.03
CA ARG A 127 -8.37 -7.73 -24.68
C ARG A 127 -7.97 -6.24 -24.67
N PRO A 128 -8.93 -5.32 -24.45
CA PRO A 128 -8.58 -3.94 -24.13
C PRO A 128 -7.59 -3.89 -22.95
N ARG A 129 -6.55 -3.07 -22.98
CA ARG A 129 -6.33 -1.91 -23.86
C ARG A 129 -5.65 -2.20 -25.20
N ASN A 130 -4.72 -3.17 -25.24
CA ASN A 130 -3.80 -3.40 -26.35
C ASN A 130 -3.23 -4.83 -26.36
N ASP A 131 -3.96 -5.81 -25.84
CA ASP A 131 -3.47 -7.19 -25.73
C ASP A 131 -4.36 -8.16 -26.52
N ILE A 132 -3.80 -9.32 -26.83
CA ILE A 132 -4.55 -10.49 -27.31
C ILE A 132 -4.40 -11.57 -26.25
N GLU A 133 -5.51 -12.21 -25.90
CA GLU A 133 -5.55 -13.20 -24.82
C GLU A 133 -6.25 -14.48 -25.22
N VAL A 134 -6.00 -15.54 -24.44
CA VAL A 134 -6.67 -16.84 -24.50
C VAL A 134 -7.17 -17.14 -23.10
N GLU A 135 -8.49 -17.15 -22.90
CA GLU A 135 -9.10 -17.43 -21.59
C GLU A 135 -8.54 -16.51 -20.47
N GLY A 136 -8.39 -15.21 -20.75
CA GLY A 136 -7.86 -14.24 -19.80
C GLY A 136 -6.33 -14.17 -19.69
N ARG A 137 -5.60 -15.04 -20.42
CA ARG A 137 -4.13 -15.14 -20.40
C ARG A 137 -3.51 -14.53 -21.65
N LYS A 138 -2.55 -13.62 -21.48
CA LYS A 138 -1.95 -12.86 -22.58
C LYS A 138 -1.08 -13.73 -23.49
N ILE A 139 -1.36 -13.74 -24.80
CA ILE A 139 -0.54 -14.40 -25.84
C ILE A 139 0.17 -13.41 -26.77
N SER A 140 -0.27 -12.15 -26.80
CA SER A 140 0.38 -11.08 -27.55
C SER A 140 0.27 -9.74 -26.84
N GLY A 141 1.39 -9.05 -26.69
CA GLY A 141 1.42 -7.62 -26.38
C GLY A 141 1.51 -6.81 -27.65
N THR A 142 0.78 -5.69 -27.73
CA THR A 142 0.77 -4.85 -28.93
C THR A 142 0.99 -3.37 -28.62
N GLY A 143 1.33 -2.59 -29.64
CA GLY A 143 1.55 -1.16 -29.51
C GLY A 143 1.65 -0.48 -30.87
N GLY A 144 1.49 0.83 -30.90
CA GLY A 144 1.51 1.60 -32.13
C GLY A 144 2.29 2.90 -32.02
N VAL A 145 2.68 3.43 -33.17
CA VAL A 145 3.27 4.76 -33.34
C VAL A 145 2.78 5.37 -34.65
N PHE A 146 2.73 6.69 -34.71
CA PHE A 146 2.21 7.46 -35.84
C PHE A 146 3.19 8.53 -36.30
N GLU A 147 3.26 8.74 -37.60
CA GLU A 147 3.98 9.84 -38.25
C GLU A 147 3.05 10.48 -39.30
N GLY A 148 2.47 11.64 -38.96
CA GLY A 148 1.39 12.23 -39.74
C GLY A 148 0.17 11.29 -39.83
N ARG A 149 -0.19 10.89 -41.05
CA ARG A 149 -1.24 9.89 -41.34
C ARG A 149 -0.73 8.46 -41.37
N ALA A 150 0.58 8.24 -41.46
CA ALA A 150 1.16 6.90 -41.40
C ALA A 150 1.17 6.38 -39.97
N PHE A 151 1.04 5.07 -39.84
CA PHE A 151 1.19 4.37 -38.58
C PHE A 151 1.99 3.09 -38.78
N LEU A 152 2.64 2.66 -37.70
CA LEU A 152 3.18 1.32 -37.54
C LEU A 152 2.52 0.76 -36.28
N TYR A 153 1.75 -0.31 -36.45
CA TYR A 153 1.13 -1.04 -35.36
C TYR A 153 1.73 -2.42 -35.28
N GLN A 154 2.21 -2.82 -34.11
CA GLN A 154 3.02 -4.03 -33.93
C GLN A 154 2.56 -4.88 -32.77
N GLY A 155 2.90 -6.15 -32.80
CA GLY A 155 2.73 -7.05 -31.68
C GLY A 155 3.60 -8.29 -31.76
N THR A 156 3.44 -9.16 -30.76
CA THR A 156 4.28 -10.34 -30.55
C THR A 156 3.43 -11.58 -30.45
N VAL A 157 3.73 -12.66 -31.19
CA VAL A 157 3.18 -13.98 -30.86
C VAL A 157 4.17 -14.70 -29.97
N LEU A 158 3.74 -14.99 -28.74
CA LEU A 158 4.51 -15.81 -27.81
C LEU A 158 4.48 -17.27 -28.29
N MET A 159 5.64 -17.80 -28.69
CA MET A 159 5.75 -19.12 -29.33
C MET A 159 6.09 -20.24 -28.31
N ASP A 160 7.24 -20.12 -27.63
CA ASP A 160 7.71 -21.03 -26.57
C ASP A 160 8.38 -20.21 -25.45
N PHE A 161 7.56 -19.46 -24.70
CA PHE A 161 8.02 -18.31 -23.93
C PHE A 161 8.61 -18.65 -22.56
N ASN A 162 9.81 -18.12 -22.26
CA ASN A 162 10.43 -18.27 -20.95
C ASN A 162 10.08 -17.11 -20.01
N VAL A 163 9.04 -17.30 -19.20
CA VAL A 163 8.56 -16.32 -18.23
C VAL A 163 9.63 -15.96 -17.20
N GLU A 164 10.39 -16.93 -16.70
CA GLU A 164 11.42 -16.68 -15.69
C GLU A 164 12.53 -15.76 -16.22
N ARG A 165 13.02 -16.00 -17.44
CA ARG A 165 14.02 -15.12 -18.08
C ARG A 165 13.50 -13.71 -18.28
N MET A 166 12.24 -13.54 -18.74
CA MET A 166 11.61 -12.22 -18.82
C MET A 166 11.62 -11.53 -17.46
N LEU A 167 11.12 -12.21 -16.43
CA LEU A 167 10.96 -11.64 -15.10
C LEU A 167 12.32 -11.22 -14.50
N LYS A 168 13.36 -12.03 -14.70
CA LYS A 168 14.72 -11.71 -14.24
C LYS A 168 15.41 -10.60 -15.05
N SER A 169 14.98 -10.35 -16.27
CA SER A 169 15.54 -9.30 -17.13
C SER A 169 14.95 -7.92 -16.86
N LEU A 170 13.70 -7.87 -16.39
CA LEU A 170 12.98 -6.63 -16.12
C LEU A 170 13.09 -6.20 -14.65
N GLN A 171 13.04 -4.89 -14.40
CA GLN A 171 13.02 -4.29 -13.07
C GLN A 171 11.64 -4.44 -12.42
N ILE A 172 11.22 -5.68 -12.21
CA ILE A 172 9.94 -6.02 -11.60
C ILE A 172 10.08 -6.28 -10.09
N PRO A 173 8.95 -6.18 -9.35
CA PRO A 173 8.86 -6.59 -7.95
C PRO A 173 9.47 -7.97 -7.69
N VAL A 174 10.36 -8.06 -6.68
CA VAL A 174 11.12 -9.29 -6.39
C VAL A 174 10.19 -10.45 -6.06
N GLU A 175 9.01 -10.25 -5.46
CA GLU A 175 8.00 -11.31 -5.18
C GLU A 175 7.68 -12.16 -6.41
N LYS A 176 7.66 -11.52 -7.58
CA LYS A 176 7.40 -12.19 -8.85
C LYS A 176 8.52 -13.16 -9.25
N LEU A 177 9.68 -13.09 -8.62
CA LEU A 177 10.83 -13.96 -8.82
C LEU A 177 10.83 -15.18 -7.88
N THR A 178 9.93 -15.30 -6.89
CA THR A 178 9.77 -16.59 -6.19
C THR A 178 9.20 -17.64 -7.12
N SER A 179 9.34 -18.92 -6.77
CA SER A 179 8.68 -20.01 -7.49
C SER A 179 7.16 -19.82 -7.58
N LYS A 180 6.52 -19.30 -6.52
CA LYS A 180 5.09 -18.94 -6.52
C LYS A 180 4.83 -17.73 -7.43
N GLY A 181 5.67 -16.70 -7.37
CA GLY A 181 5.56 -15.50 -8.19
C GLY A 181 5.72 -15.77 -9.69
N ILE A 182 6.71 -16.60 -10.06
CA ILE A 182 6.97 -17.05 -11.43
C ILE A 182 5.76 -17.83 -11.92
N LYS A 183 5.27 -18.80 -11.14
CA LYS A 183 4.07 -19.57 -11.48
C LYS A 183 2.84 -18.67 -11.66
N SER A 184 2.63 -17.71 -10.77
CA SER A 184 1.53 -16.74 -10.90
C SER A 184 1.66 -15.83 -12.12
N ALA A 185 2.88 -15.47 -12.54
CA ALA A 185 3.11 -14.74 -13.79
C ALA A 185 2.86 -15.64 -15.00
N GLU A 186 3.30 -16.89 -14.93
CA GLU A 186 3.13 -17.91 -15.96
C GLU A 186 1.66 -18.29 -16.18
N ASP A 187 0.84 -18.28 -15.12
CA ASP A 187 -0.61 -18.48 -15.18
C ASP A 187 -1.35 -17.32 -15.86
N ARG A 188 -0.70 -16.15 -16.03
CA ARG A 188 -1.29 -14.96 -16.69
C ARG A 188 -0.90 -14.82 -18.15
N VAL A 189 -0.03 -15.68 -18.66
CA VAL A 189 0.41 -15.68 -20.05
C VAL A 189 0.13 -17.02 -20.71
N GLU A 190 -0.03 -16.99 -22.02
CA GLU A 190 -0.24 -18.15 -22.88
C GLU A 190 0.73 -18.06 -24.05
N TRP A 191 1.07 -19.19 -24.66
CA TRP A 191 1.92 -19.24 -25.83
C TRP A 191 1.52 -20.40 -26.74
N VAL A 192 1.88 -20.29 -28.02
CA VAL A 192 1.39 -21.20 -29.07
C VAL A 192 1.67 -22.67 -28.73
N LYS A 193 2.88 -23.01 -28.29
CA LYS A 193 3.23 -24.39 -27.95
C LYS A 193 2.41 -24.97 -26.80
N ARG A 194 2.08 -24.17 -25.79
CA ARG A 194 1.24 -24.59 -24.66
C ARG A 194 -0.22 -24.73 -25.10
N ALA A 195 -0.73 -23.78 -25.87
CA ALA A 195 -2.11 -23.80 -26.36
C ALA A 195 -2.39 -24.97 -27.33
N LEU A 196 -1.44 -25.30 -28.21
CA LEU A 196 -1.61 -26.36 -29.22
C LEU A 196 -1.04 -27.72 -28.80
N GLY A 197 -0.17 -27.76 -27.79
CA GLY A 197 0.58 -28.96 -27.39
C GLY A 197 1.81 -29.28 -28.25
N TYR A 198 2.06 -28.50 -29.32
CA TYR A 198 3.23 -28.59 -30.18
C TYR A 198 3.59 -27.20 -30.72
N LEU A 199 4.82 -27.04 -31.19
CA LEU A 199 5.29 -25.79 -31.80
C LEU A 199 5.12 -25.88 -33.34
N PRO A 200 4.17 -25.15 -33.95
CA PRO A 200 3.99 -25.17 -35.40
C PRO A 200 5.14 -24.45 -36.13
N PRO A 201 5.41 -24.78 -37.41
CA PRO A 201 6.29 -23.99 -38.26
C PRO A 201 5.84 -22.53 -38.35
N LYS A 202 6.79 -21.60 -38.42
CA LYS A 202 6.50 -20.15 -38.48
C LYS A 202 5.66 -19.77 -39.70
N GLU A 203 5.81 -20.48 -40.81
CA GLU A 203 5.07 -20.26 -42.05
C GLU A 203 3.56 -20.51 -41.87
N GLU A 204 3.19 -21.51 -41.06
CA GLU A 204 1.79 -21.77 -40.72
C GLU A 204 1.21 -20.62 -39.87
N VAL A 205 2.01 -20.13 -38.92
CA VAL A 205 1.63 -18.96 -38.10
C VAL A 205 1.45 -17.72 -38.99
N PHE A 206 2.39 -17.44 -39.89
CA PHE A 206 2.30 -16.31 -40.83
C PHE A 206 1.02 -16.41 -41.67
N SER A 207 0.76 -17.58 -42.27
CA SER A 207 -0.42 -17.80 -43.11
C SER A 207 -1.72 -17.53 -42.34
N ALA A 208 -1.82 -18.05 -41.12
CA ALA A 208 -3.02 -17.88 -40.31
C ALA A 208 -3.23 -16.42 -39.90
N LEU A 209 -2.18 -15.72 -39.46
CA LEU A 209 -2.26 -14.28 -39.14
C LEU A 209 -2.64 -13.44 -40.35
N LEU A 210 -2.08 -13.72 -41.52
CA LEU A 210 -2.42 -13.05 -42.76
C LEU A 210 -3.88 -13.25 -43.15
N GLU A 211 -4.43 -14.46 -43.00
CA GLU A 211 -5.86 -14.72 -43.25
C GLU A 211 -6.76 -13.95 -42.29
N GLY A 212 -6.42 -13.90 -41.00
CA GLY A 212 -7.17 -13.13 -40.02
C GLY A 212 -7.17 -11.62 -40.31
N LEU A 213 -6.01 -11.07 -40.68
CA LEU A 213 -5.86 -9.67 -41.10
C LEU A 213 -6.59 -9.39 -42.42
N ARG A 214 -6.55 -10.32 -43.38
CA ARG A 214 -7.28 -10.22 -44.65
C ARG A 214 -8.78 -10.01 -44.42
N GLU A 215 -9.37 -10.86 -43.59
CA GLU A 215 -10.80 -10.84 -43.29
C GLU A 215 -11.20 -9.57 -42.53
N GLU A 216 -10.42 -9.18 -41.51
CA GLU A 216 -10.76 -8.06 -40.63
C GLU A 216 -10.48 -6.69 -41.26
N LEU A 217 -9.38 -6.57 -42.01
CA LEU A 217 -8.99 -5.31 -42.65
C LEU A 217 -9.57 -5.18 -44.07
N ASN A 218 -10.16 -6.25 -44.62
CA ASN A 218 -10.65 -6.32 -46.00
C ASN A 218 -9.56 -5.92 -47.02
N ILE A 219 -8.40 -6.57 -46.91
CA ILE A 219 -7.21 -6.28 -47.71
C ILE A 219 -6.85 -7.47 -48.60
N GLU A 220 -6.14 -7.19 -49.68
CA GLU A 220 -5.46 -8.19 -50.50
C GLU A 220 -3.95 -7.97 -50.38
N PHE A 221 -3.18 -9.06 -50.35
CA PHE A 221 -1.74 -8.98 -50.12
C PHE A 221 -0.91 -9.89 -51.05
N GLU A 222 0.36 -9.53 -51.24
CA GLU A 222 1.36 -10.29 -51.99
C GLU A 222 2.70 -10.30 -51.24
N TRP A 223 3.43 -11.42 -51.29
CA TRP A 223 4.77 -11.50 -50.72
C TRP A 223 5.77 -10.73 -51.58
N GLY A 224 6.72 -10.05 -50.93
CA GLY A 224 7.80 -9.34 -51.60
C GLY A 224 9.05 -9.23 -50.73
N ASP A 225 9.96 -8.37 -51.15
CA ASP A 225 11.23 -8.11 -50.49
C ASP A 225 11.37 -6.65 -50.03
N LEU A 226 12.41 -6.38 -49.23
CA LEU A 226 12.83 -5.02 -48.94
C LEU A 226 13.20 -4.30 -50.25
N THR A 227 12.75 -3.07 -50.39
CA THR A 227 13.16 -2.18 -51.48
C THR A 227 14.63 -1.78 -51.32
N GLN A 228 15.25 -1.38 -52.43
CA GLN A 228 16.64 -0.89 -52.39
C GLN A 228 16.81 0.36 -51.53
N GLU A 229 15.77 1.20 -51.43
CA GLU A 229 15.76 2.37 -50.55
C GLU A 229 15.78 1.95 -49.08
N GLU A 230 14.94 0.97 -48.68
CA GLU A 230 14.92 0.44 -47.31
C GLU A 230 16.26 -0.20 -46.93
N ILE A 231 16.88 -0.96 -47.84
CA ILE A 231 18.19 -1.57 -47.62
C ILE A 231 19.29 -0.50 -47.45
N ARG A 232 19.31 0.52 -48.32
CA ARG A 232 20.29 1.61 -48.23
C ARG A 232 20.14 2.38 -46.92
N LEU A 233 18.92 2.77 -46.56
CA LEU A 233 18.65 3.50 -45.32
C LEU A 233 18.94 2.66 -44.07
N LEU A 234 18.76 1.34 -44.12
CA LEU A 234 19.11 0.45 -43.01
C LEU A 234 20.62 0.50 -42.74
N GLU A 235 21.45 0.35 -43.78
CA GLU A 235 22.90 0.44 -43.64
C GLU A 235 23.35 1.82 -43.11
N GLU A 236 22.68 2.90 -43.53
CA GLU A 236 22.99 4.26 -43.06
C GLU A 236 22.58 4.50 -41.60
N LYS A 237 21.46 3.94 -41.14
CA LYS A 237 20.83 4.31 -39.86
C LYS A 237 21.03 3.30 -38.72
N ARG A 238 21.35 2.03 -39.00
CA ARG A 238 21.35 0.96 -37.97
C ARG A 238 22.22 1.28 -36.75
N ASP A 239 23.37 1.93 -36.95
CA ASP A 239 24.33 2.21 -35.88
C ASP A 239 23.79 3.25 -34.89
N TYR A 240 22.96 4.19 -35.35
CA TYR A 240 22.28 5.14 -34.46
C TYR A 240 21.32 4.41 -33.50
N PHE A 241 20.54 3.45 -33.99
CA PHE A 241 19.62 2.67 -33.16
C PHE A 241 20.32 1.71 -32.19
N ARG A 242 21.62 1.46 -32.40
CA ARG A 242 22.49 0.73 -31.47
C ARG A 242 23.14 1.65 -30.43
N SER A 243 23.26 2.94 -30.73
CA SER A 243 24.00 3.88 -29.90
C SER A 243 23.31 4.22 -28.58
N ASP A 244 24.10 4.66 -27.61
CA ASP A 244 23.59 5.14 -26.33
C ASP A 244 22.68 6.37 -26.49
N ASP A 245 22.94 7.19 -27.52
CA ASP A 245 22.13 8.36 -27.87
C ASP A 245 20.69 7.99 -28.24
N TRP A 246 20.43 6.75 -28.65
CA TRP A 246 19.07 6.24 -28.86
C TRP A 246 18.57 5.44 -27.66
N VAL A 247 19.36 4.45 -27.20
CA VAL A 247 18.93 3.50 -26.17
C VAL A 247 18.71 4.19 -24.82
N TYR A 248 19.58 5.13 -24.44
CA TYR A 248 19.57 5.81 -23.13
C TYR A 248 19.15 7.29 -23.21
N HIS A 249 18.49 7.70 -24.30
CA HIS A 249 18.10 9.11 -24.48
C HIS A 249 17.11 9.61 -23.42
N VAL A 250 16.22 8.74 -22.94
CA VAL A 250 15.36 9.01 -21.79
C VAL A 250 16.13 8.69 -20.53
N LYS A 251 16.47 9.74 -19.77
CA LYS A 251 17.22 9.61 -18.52
C LYS A 251 16.28 9.56 -17.33
N LYS A 252 16.64 8.76 -16.32
CA LYS A 252 16.09 8.91 -14.97
C LYS A 252 16.50 10.27 -14.40
N ALA A 253 15.64 10.90 -13.60
CA ALA A 253 16.05 12.09 -12.86
C ALA A 253 17.21 11.73 -11.90
N PRO A 254 18.22 12.61 -11.73
CA PRO A 254 19.35 12.30 -10.86
C PRO A 254 18.89 12.07 -9.42
N GLU A 255 19.43 11.04 -8.76
CA GLU A 255 19.04 10.64 -7.40
C GLU A 255 19.37 11.71 -6.34
N ASP A 256 20.45 12.47 -6.53
CA ASP A 256 20.83 13.60 -5.68
C ASP A 256 20.15 14.93 -6.05
N SER A 257 19.20 14.92 -7.00
CA SER A 257 18.60 16.16 -7.46
C SER A 257 17.60 16.72 -6.45
N GLU A 258 17.59 18.05 -6.29
CA GLU A 258 16.52 18.80 -5.60
C GLU A 258 15.16 18.73 -6.34
N MET A 259 14.91 17.70 -7.16
CA MET A 259 13.67 17.51 -7.90
C MET A 259 12.65 16.76 -7.03
N LEU A 260 11.41 17.19 -7.13
CA LEU A 260 10.26 16.50 -6.56
C LEU A 260 9.88 15.34 -7.48
N PHE A 261 9.70 14.15 -6.92
CA PHE A 261 9.40 12.95 -7.68
C PHE A 261 8.00 12.41 -7.35
N GLY A 262 7.28 11.90 -8.35
CA GLY A 262 5.95 11.31 -8.20
C GLY A 262 5.69 10.19 -9.18
N ILE A 263 4.92 9.19 -8.75
CA ILE A 263 4.39 8.14 -9.63
C ILE A 263 2.86 8.25 -9.64
N TYR A 264 2.30 8.35 -10.83
CA TYR A 264 0.86 8.36 -11.05
C TYR A 264 0.48 7.21 -11.97
N ARG A 265 -0.54 6.41 -11.62
CA ARG A 265 -1.04 5.35 -12.51
C ARG A 265 -2.51 5.53 -12.85
N CYS A 266 -2.79 5.34 -14.12
CA CYS A 266 -4.11 5.39 -14.72
C CYS A 266 -4.31 4.18 -15.65
N PRO A 267 -5.52 3.93 -16.17
CA PRO A 267 -5.75 2.90 -17.19
C PRO A 267 -4.86 3.05 -18.45
N GLY A 268 -4.39 4.26 -18.73
CA GLY A 268 -3.50 4.59 -19.84
C GLY A 268 -2.01 4.39 -19.58
N GLY A 269 -1.62 3.99 -18.37
CA GLY A 269 -0.23 3.68 -18.01
C GLY A 269 0.22 4.30 -16.69
N THR A 270 1.48 4.08 -16.39
CA THR A 270 2.27 4.62 -15.28
C THR A 270 3.07 5.81 -15.77
N PHE A 271 2.92 6.93 -15.08
CA PHE A 271 3.72 8.15 -15.22
C PHE A 271 4.70 8.23 -14.06
N ARG A 272 5.94 8.58 -14.37
CA ARG A 272 7.01 8.90 -13.42
C ARG A 272 7.44 10.32 -13.71
N VAL A 273 7.09 11.24 -12.82
CA VAL A 273 7.27 12.67 -13.04
C VAL A 273 8.27 13.23 -12.04
N SER A 274 9.27 13.94 -12.57
CA SER A 274 10.26 14.68 -11.78
C SER A 274 10.13 16.16 -12.08
N ALA A 275 9.93 16.98 -11.05
CA ALA A 275 9.72 18.42 -11.18
C ALA A 275 10.76 19.20 -10.38
N LYS A 276 11.52 20.08 -11.05
CA LYS A 276 12.40 21.05 -10.42
C LYS A 276 11.63 22.33 -10.15
N VAL A 277 11.57 22.73 -8.89
CA VAL A 277 10.78 23.88 -8.45
C VAL A 277 11.67 24.90 -7.74
N ASP A 278 11.53 26.16 -8.13
CA ASP A 278 11.99 27.28 -7.32
C ASP A 278 10.94 27.58 -6.25
N LEU A 279 11.23 27.22 -5.00
CA LEU A 279 10.31 27.40 -3.89
C LEU A 279 10.18 28.87 -3.46
N GLN A 280 11.18 29.72 -3.72
CA GLN A 280 11.11 31.14 -3.36
C GLN A 280 10.18 31.89 -4.31
N SER A 281 10.36 31.70 -5.61
CA SER A 281 9.51 32.34 -6.62
C SER A 281 8.23 31.56 -6.92
N LYS A 282 8.05 30.35 -6.36
CA LYS A 282 6.95 29.41 -6.63
C LYS A 282 6.79 29.13 -8.13
N VAL A 283 7.90 28.83 -8.81
CA VAL A 283 7.96 28.57 -10.25
C VAL A 283 8.44 27.15 -10.53
N LEU A 284 7.72 26.43 -11.39
CA LEU A 284 8.18 25.20 -12.04
C LEU A 284 9.31 25.54 -13.02
N GLN A 285 10.55 25.21 -12.68
CA GLN A 285 11.70 25.46 -13.56
C GLN A 285 11.78 24.42 -14.68
N GLN A 286 11.46 23.17 -14.39
CA GLN A 286 11.53 22.05 -15.33
C GLN A 286 10.67 20.88 -14.84
N VAL A 287 10.03 20.17 -15.76
CA VAL A 287 9.40 18.87 -15.50
C VAL A 287 9.94 17.84 -16.48
N ILE A 288 10.10 16.59 -16.03
CA ILE A 288 10.49 15.43 -16.81
C ILE A 288 9.43 14.36 -16.56
N ILE A 289 8.84 13.82 -17.63
CA ILE A 289 7.71 12.90 -17.61
C ILE A 289 8.11 11.64 -18.38
N ASN A 290 8.33 10.55 -17.63
CA ASN A 290 8.64 9.23 -18.18
C ASN A 290 7.48 8.27 -17.92
N GLY A 291 7.39 7.17 -18.66
CA GLY A 291 6.33 6.18 -18.40
C GLY A 291 6.07 5.18 -19.51
N ASP A 292 5.09 4.31 -19.27
CA ASP A 292 4.69 3.22 -20.16
C ASP A 292 3.39 3.52 -20.95
N PHE A 293 3.17 4.80 -21.28
CA PHE A 293 1.99 5.27 -21.98
C PHE A 293 2.14 5.25 -23.51
N PHE A 294 1.02 5.43 -24.22
CA PHE A 294 0.95 5.57 -25.67
C PHE A 294 0.30 6.90 -26.02
N VAL A 295 1.00 7.74 -26.78
CA VAL A 295 0.55 9.08 -27.17
C VAL A 295 0.89 9.37 -28.63
N ARG A 296 0.03 10.16 -29.28
CA ARG A 296 0.17 10.73 -30.62
C ARG A 296 -0.06 12.25 -30.53
N PRO A 297 0.84 13.09 -31.08
CA PRO A 297 2.12 12.74 -31.68
C PRO A 297 3.13 12.19 -30.65
N GLN A 298 4.14 11.45 -31.09
CA GLN A 298 5.14 10.85 -30.21
C GLN A 298 5.88 11.90 -29.34
N ARG A 299 6.14 13.09 -29.89
CA ARG A 299 6.81 14.22 -29.24
C ARG A 299 5.95 15.00 -28.23
N LEU A 300 4.66 14.64 -28.08
CA LEU A 300 3.68 15.37 -27.27
C LEU A 300 4.17 15.66 -25.85
N ILE A 301 4.82 14.67 -25.22
CA ILE A 301 5.34 14.81 -23.85
C ILE A 301 6.51 15.80 -23.78
N TYR A 302 7.46 15.73 -24.71
CA TYR A 302 8.58 16.69 -24.75
C TYR A 302 8.09 18.12 -25.03
N ASP A 303 7.08 18.26 -25.88
CA ASP A 303 6.46 19.57 -26.15
C ASP A 303 5.73 20.11 -24.91
N LEU A 304 5.08 19.24 -24.13
CA LEU A 304 4.45 19.60 -22.87
C LEU A 304 5.50 20.03 -21.82
N GLU A 305 6.57 19.27 -21.65
CA GLU A 305 7.69 19.59 -20.75
C GLU A 305 8.28 20.98 -21.08
N ALA A 306 8.51 21.24 -22.37
CA ALA A 306 9.01 22.53 -22.84
C ALA A 306 8.01 23.67 -22.60
N TYR A 307 6.71 23.42 -22.83
CA TYR A 307 5.65 24.42 -22.64
C TYR A 307 5.44 24.83 -21.18
N LEU A 308 5.69 23.90 -20.25
CA LEU A 308 5.55 24.12 -18.80
C LEU A 308 6.78 24.75 -18.15
N LYS A 309 7.90 24.89 -18.88
CA LYS A 309 9.13 25.48 -18.35
C LYS A 309 8.90 26.91 -17.86
N HIS A 310 9.43 27.24 -16.67
CA HIS A 310 9.30 28.55 -16.02
C HIS A 310 7.85 29.01 -15.75
N THR A 311 6.95 28.06 -15.52
CA THR A 311 5.54 28.34 -15.22
C THR A 311 5.33 28.57 -13.70
N PRO A 312 4.61 29.62 -13.27
CA PRO A 312 4.16 29.73 -11.88
C PRO A 312 3.34 28.49 -11.46
N ILE A 313 3.61 27.89 -10.31
CA ILE A 313 2.98 26.61 -9.89
C ILE A 313 1.45 26.67 -9.97
N VAL A 314 0.87 27.81 -9.57
CA VAL A 314 -0.58 28.07 -9.58
C VAL A 314 -1.20 28.04 -10.98
N ASP A 315 -0.41 28.28 -12.03
CA ASP A 315 -0.86 28.32 -13.42
C ASP A 315 -0.59 27.00 -14.16
N VAL A 316 0.11 26.04 -13.55
CA VAL A 316 0.52 24.78 -14.22
C VAL A 316 -0.69 24.02 -14.74
N GLU A 317 -1.72 23.80 -13.90
CA GLU A 317 -2.94 23.11 -14.32
C GLU A 317 -3.58 23.79 -15.53
N LYS A 318 -3.81 25.10 -15.42
CA LYS A 318 -4.43 25.90 -16.48
C LYS A 318 -3.64 25.78 -17.78
N ARG A 319 -2.31 25.88 -17.72
CA ARG A 319 -1.44 25.78 -18.89
C ARG A 319 -1.44 24.39 -19.51
N ILE A 320 -1.52 23.32 -18.73
CA ILE A 320 -1.69 21.96 -19.27
C ILE A 320 -3.00 21.89 -20.05
N ARG A 321 -4.11 22.37 -19.49
CA ARG A 321 -5.41 22.36 -20.16
C ARG A 321 -5.39 23.20 -21.45
N GLU A 322 -4.76 24.38 -21.42
CA GLU A 322 -4.56 25.22 -22.62
C GLU A 322 -3.69 24.54 -23.68
N PHE A 323 -2.63 23.83 -23.27
CA PHE A 323 -1.74 23.11 -24.19
C PHE A 323 -2.52 22.08 -25.00
N PHE A 324 -3.37 21.30 -24.33
CA PHE A 324 -4.20 20.26 -24.94
C PHE A 324 -5.41 20.81 -25.69
N SER A 325 -5.98 21.96 -25.30
CA SER A 325 -7.09 22.56 -26.04
C SER A 325 -6.68 23.15 -27.39
N GLN A 326 -5.39 23.41 -27.58
CA GLN A 326 -4.83 24.05 -28.79
C GLN A 326 -4.17 23.05 -29.76
N ARG A 327 -4.21 21.75 -29.46
CA ARG A 327 -3.47 20.72 -30.20
C ARG A 327 -4.30 19.47 -30.39
N ASP A 328 -4.22 18.90 -31.57
CA ASP A 328 -4.72 17.55 -31.81
C ASP A 328 -3.78 16.55 -31.16
N TRP A 329 -4.35 15.67 -30.34
CA TRP A 329 -3.63 14.59 -29.70
C TRP A 329 -4.55 13.40 -29.51
N GLU A 330 -3.95 12.22 -29.44
CA GLU A 330 -4.63 11.00 -29.05
C GLU A 330 -3.76 10.24 -28.05
N GLY A 331 -4.40 9.64 -27.06
CA GLY A 331 -3.75 8.70 -26.15
C GLY A 331 -4.67 7.52 -25.94
N LEU A 332 -4.10 6.33 -25.88
CA LEU A 332 -4.90 5.11 -25.71
C LEU A 332 -5.37 5.06 -24.25
N ASN A 333 -6.66 5.01 -23.91
CA ASN A 333 -7.17 5.09 -22.52
C ASN A 333 -6.53 6.22 -21.66
N LEU A 334 -6.20 7.36 -22.25
CA LEU A 334 -5.62 8.50 -21.55
C LEU A 334 -6.52 9.72 -21.67
N THR A 335 -6.62 10.47 -20.58
CA THR A 335 -7.34 11.74 -20.53
C THR A 335 -6.40 12.90 -20.23
N VAL A 336 -6.85 14.12 -20.52
CA VAL A 336 -6.11 15.33 -20.10
C VAL A 336 -5.98 15.38 -18.57
N GLU A 337 -6.98 14.86 -17.84
CA GLU A 337 -6.97 14.83 -16.38
C GLU A 337 -5.86 13.94 -15.84
N ASP A 338 -5.59 12.80 -16.48
CA ASP A 338 -4.47 11.92 -16.11
C ASP A 338 -3.12 12.66 -16.21
N LEU A 339 -2.94 13.50 -17.22
CA LEU A 339 -1.71 14.28 -17.42
C LEU A 339 -1.60 15.46 -16.45
N VAL A 340 -2.72 16.13 -16.17
CA VAL A 340 -2.79 17.15 -15.12
C VAL A 340 -2.39 16.54 -13.78
N GLU A 341 -3.02 15.44 -13.39
CA GLU A 341 -2.73 14.75 -12.13
C GLU A 341 -1.29 14.27 -12.07
N ALA A 342 -0.76 13.67 -13.14
CA ALA A 342 0.63 13.22 -13.17
C ALA A 342 1.64 14.34 -12.89
N VAL A 343 1.44 15.54 -13.45
CA VAL A 343 2.34 16.69 -13.25
C VAL A 343 2.08 17.37 -11.90
N LEU A 344 0.83 17.53 -11.49
CA LEU A 344 0.51 18.15 -10.20
C LEU A 344 0.89 17.29 -9.01
N PHE A 345 0.92 15.97 -9.15
CA PHE A 345 1.23 15.04 -8.07
C PHE A 345 2.55 15.35 -7.34
N PRO A 346 3.73 15.46 -8.01
CA PRO A 346 4.95 15.89 -7.34
C PRO A 346 4.90 17.36 -6.88
N LEU A 347 4.15 18.24 -7.56
CA LEU A 347 4.06 19.66 -7.21
C LEU A 347 3.28 19.93 -5.92
N ARG A 348 2.26 19.12 -5.61
CA ARG A 348 1.53 19.21 -4.32
C ARG A 348 2.45 19.05 -3.11
N LYS A 349 3.59 18.35 -3.27
CA LYS A 349 4.59 18.22 -2.20
C LYS A 349 5.18 19.57 -1.78
N THR A 350 5.13 20.59 -2.63
CA THR A 350 5.59 21.94 -2.28
C THR A 350 4.81 22.57 -1.14
N GLU A 351 3.54 22.18 -0.94
CA GLU A 351 2.73 22.56 0.23
C GLU A 351 3.38 22.10 1.54
N GLY A 352 4.24 21.08 1.51
CA GLY A 352 4.99 20.62 2.68
C GLY A 352 5.91 21.69 3.28
N ILE A 353 6.33 22.69 2.49
CA ILE A 353 7.09 23.84 2.99
C ILE A 353 6.23 24.67 3.96
N ASP A 354 4.95 24.83 3.66
CA ASP A 354 4.01 25.56 4.53
C ASP A 354 3.76 24.79 5.85
N LEU A 355 4.05 23.47 5.86
CA LEU A 355 4.08 22.61 7.04
C LEU A 355 5.43 22.61 7.78
N GLY A 356 6.41 23.38 7.32
CA GLY A 356 7.76 23.44 7.90
C GLY A 356 8.68 22.27 7.54
N ILE A 357 8.30 21.41 6.59
CA ILE A 357 9.15 20.34 6.08
C ILE A 357 10.28 20.96 5.25
N GLU A 358 11.50 20.45 5.40
CA GLU A 358 12.66 20.98 4.66
C GLU A 358 12.60 20.58 3.19
N LYS A 359 13.08 21.45 2.29
CA LYS A 359 13.11 21.21 0.84
C LYS A 359 13.64 19.82 0.46
N LYS A 360 14.76 19.40 1.05
CA LYS A 360 15.41 18.10 0.79
C LYS A 360 14.58 16.89 1.24
N ARG A 361 13.55 17.09 2.07
CA ARG A 361 12.68 16.04 2.61
C ARG A 361 11.29 16.02 1.98
N LEU A 362 10.99 16.90 1.03
CA LEU A 362 9.68 16.93 0.38
C LEU A 362 9.35 15.60 -0.34
N ASN A 363 10.36 14.86 -0.81
CA ASN A 363 10.15 13.53 -1.39
C ASN A 363 9.76 12.46 -0.37
N ASN A 364 9.93 12.71 0.94
CA ASN A 364 9.40 11.84 1.99
C ASN A 364 7.87 11.89 2.04
N ILE A 365 7.23 12.91 1.48
CA ILE A 365 5.80 12.86 1.18
C ILE A 365 5.67 11.98 -0.07
N ILE A 366 5.20 10.75 0.08
CA ILE A 366 5.05 9.81 -1.04
C ILE A 366 3.91 10.29 -1.95
N ALA A 367 2.74 10.52 -1.36
CA ALA A 367 1.50 10.80 -2.08
C ALA A 367 0.53 11.64 -1.24
N SER A 368 -0.25 12.51 -1.91
CA SER A 368 -1.53 13.01 -1.40
C SER A 368 -2.65 12.48 -2.29
N ILE A 369 -3.59 11.76 -1.69
CA ILE A 369 -4.57 10.92 -2.39
C ILE A 369 -5.97 11.52 -2.21
N GLY A 370 -6.66 11.79 -3.31
CA GLY A 370 -8.04 12.29 -3.33
C GLY A 370 -8.23 13.74 -2.85
N GLY A 371 -7.15 14.52 -2.70
CA GLY A 371 -7.19 15.90 -2.23
C GLY A 371 -5.82 16.57 -2.12
N GLY A 372 -5.82 17.85 -1.71
CA GLY A 372 -4.60 18.62 -1.41
C GLY A 372 -3.87 18.09 -0.17
N LEU A 373 -2.57 18.37 -0.07
CA LEU A 373 -1.75 17.84 1.03
C LEU A 373 -2.21 18.42 2.38
N ILE A 374 -2.35 19.74 2.45
CA ILE A 374 -2.76 20.46 3.66
C ILE A 374 -4.18 20.05 4.07
N GLU A 375 -5.12 20.09 3.13
CA GLU A 375 -6.53 19.73 3.37
C GLU A 375 -6.66 18.31 3.94
N ASN A 376 -5.94 17.35 3.35
CA ASN A 376 -5.99 15.97 3.80
C ASN A 376 -5.41 15.80 5.21
N ILE A 377 -4.31 16.49 5.53
CA ILE A 377 -3.72 16.44 6.87
C ILE A 377 -4.66 17.06 7.90
N GLU A 378 -5.29 18.21 7.61
CA GLU A 378 -6.25 18.84 8.50
C GLU A 378 -7.44 17.93 8.81
N LYS A 379 -7.97 17.25 7.79
CA LYS A 379 -9.13 16.34 7.91
C LYS A 379 -8.75 14.95 8.42
N ALA A 380 -7.47 14.62 8.53
CA ALA A 380 -7.02 13.29 8.92
C ALA A 380 -7.58 12.88 10.28
N LYS A 381 -8.31 11.77 10.33
CA LYS A 381 -8.89 11.17 11.54
C LYS A 381 -8.20 9.87 11.93
N VAL A 382 -7.52 9.22 10.99
CA VAL A 382 -6.88 7.91 11.18
C VAL A 382 -5.39 8.03 10.91
N MET A 383 -4.55 7.38 11.71
CA MET A 383 -3.11 7.27 11.47
C MET A 383 -2.74 5.81 11.25
N LEU A 384 -2.15 5.49 10.11
CA LEU A 384 -1.73 4.14 9.74
C LEU A 384 -0.21 4.03 9.91
N LEU A 385 0.23 3.08 10.72
CA LEU A 385 1.63 2.87 11.09
C LEU A 385 2.05 1.45 10.71
N PRO A 386 3.18 1.23 10.05
CA PRO A 386 3.54 -0.10 9.60
C PRO A 386 4.20 -0.88 10.74
N TYR A 387 3.88 -2.17 10.87
CA TYR A 387 4.45 -3.02 11.92
C TYR A 387 5.99 -3.11 11.87
N CYS A 388 6.58 -2.99 10.68
CA CYS A 388 8.02 -3.03 10.49
C CYS A 388 8.76 -1.83 11.12
N ALA A 389 8.03 -0.77 11.49
CA ALA A 389 8.56 0.36 12.25
C ALA A 389 8.58 0.13 13.78
N LYS A 390 7.96 -0.93 14.28
CA LYS A 390 8.08 -1.33 15.70
C LYS A 390 9.33 -2.19 15.85
N PRO A 391 10.14 -2.08 16.91
CA PRO A 391 11.36 -2.87 17.07
C PRO A 391 11.07 -4.35 17.32
N ARG A 392 12.06 -5.22 17.08
CA ARG A 392 11.92 -6.69 17.22
C ARG A 392 11.50 -7.15 18.62
N TRP A 393 11.92 -6.43 19.64
CA TRP A 393 11.60 -6.73 21.04
C TRP A 393 10.18 -6.27 21.43
N CYS A 394 9.46 -5.57 20.57
CA CYS A 394 8.14 -5.03 20.88
C CYS A 394 7.08 -6.14 20.84
N ASP A 395 6.47 -6.44 22.00
CA ASP A 395 5.37 -7.41 22.09
C ASP A 395 4.15 -7.01 21.23
N TYR A 396 4.03 -5.72 20.91
CA TYR A 396 2.99 -5.17 20.05
C TYR A 396 3.36 -5.19 18.56
N ARG A 397 4.53 -5.72 18.15
CA ARG A 397 4.99 -5.69 16.76
C ARG A 397 3.92 -6.26 15.81
N HIS A 398 3.32 -7.39 16.17
CA HIS A 398 2.33 -8.08 15.34
C HIS A 398 0.88 -7.82 15.77
N LEU A 399 0.65 -6.78 16.56
CA LEU A 399 -0.67 -6.31 16.96
C LEU A 399 -0.97 -4.97 16.29
N ASP A 400 -2.25 -4.71 16.06
CA ASP A 400 -2.79 -3.48 15.48
C ASP A 400 -2.79 -2.28 16.44
N ASP A 401 -2.28 -2.47 17.66
CA ASP A 401 -2.25 -1.48 18.75
C ASP A 401 -0.82 -1.21 19.25
N CYS A 402 -0.60 -0.19 20.09
CA CYS A 402 0.67 0.11 20.74
C CYS A 402 0.48 0.35 22.24
N GLY A 403 1.33 -0.27 23.06
CA GLY A 403 1.35 -0.03 24.52
C GLY A 403 1.98 1.30 24.96
N GLU A 404 2.39 2.17 24.04
CA GLU A 404 2.97 3.51 24.30
C GLU A 404 4.16 3.51 25.28
N CYS A 405 4.94 2.42 25.32
CA CYS A 405 6.04 2.23 26.27
C CYS A 405 7.18 3.26 26.18
N GLY A 406 7.22 4.03 25.08
CA GLY A 406 8.21 5.07 24.80
C GLY A 406 9.56 4.57 24.30
N GLY A 407 9.68 3.30 23.91
CA GLY A 407 10.93 2.74 23.39
C GLY A 407 11.08 2.76 21.87
N CYS A 408 10.13 3.31 21.10
CA CYS A 408 10.23 3.44 19.64
C CYS A 408 9.40 4.61 19.11
N THR A 409 9.66 5.00 17.86
CA THR A 409 8.97 6.10 17.17
C THR A 409 7.50 5.80 16.87
N VAL A 410 7.12 4.53 16.68
CA VAL A 410 5.70 4.15 16.58
C VAL A 410 4.95 4.49 17.86
N GLY A 411 5.56 4.29 19.04
CA GLY A 411 4.98 4.72 20.30
C GLY A 411 4.85 6.24 20.43
N ASP A 412 5.81 7.00 19.89
CA ASP A 412 5.69 8.47 19.77
C ASP A 412 4.54 8.88 18.84
N ALA A 413 4.39 8.19 17.72
CA ALA A 413 3.34 8.44 16.74
C ALA A 413 1.94 8.15 17.30
N TYR A 414 1.76 7.07 18.06
CA TYR A 414 0.50 6.78 18.77
C TYR A 414 0.13 7.91 19.73
N ARG A 415 1.07 8.35 20.58
CA ARG A 415 0.86 9.48 21.51
C ARG A 415 0.44 10.75 20.77
N LEU A 416 1.16 11.08 19.71
CA LEU A 416 0.88 12.25 18.90
C LEU A 416 -0.48 12.14 18.20
N ALA A 417 -0.83 10.97 17.67
CA ALA A 417 -2.14 10.72 17.06
C ALA A 417 -3.27 10.98 18.06
N TYR A 418 -3.15 10.47 19.29
CA TYR A 418 -4.14 10.73 20.34
C TYR A 418 -4.22 12.21 20.71
N GLN A 419 -3.09 12.91 20.87
CA GLN A 419 -3.06 14.36 21.11
C GLN A 419 -3.79 15.14 20.01
N LYS A 420 -3.68 14.68 18.75
CA LYS A 420 -4.35 15.27 17.58
C LYS A 420 -5.76 14.71 17.33
N GLY A 421 -6.30 13.90 18.26
CA GLY A 421 -7.66 13.35 18.17
C GLY A 421 -7.84 12.32 17.06
N MET A 422 -6.75 11.70 16.63
CA MET A 422 -6.72 10.69 15.58
C MET A 422 -6.78 9.27 16.18
N ILE A 423 -7.12 8.30 15.33
CA ILE A 423 -7.18 6.87 15.64
C ILE A 423 -5.93 6.22 15.05
N PRO A 424 -4.88 5.95 15.86
CA PRO A 424 -3.71 5.22 15.38
C PRO A 424 -3.99 3.72 15.26
N ILE A 425 -3.60 3.13 14.14
CA ILE A 425 -3.71 1.70 13.85
C ILE A 425 -2.38 1.21 13.29
N THR A 426 -1.86 0.13 13.84
CA THR A 426 -0.68 -0.54 13.28
C THR A 426 -1.15 -1.53 12.21
N ILE A 427 -0.69 -1.36 10.99
CA ILE A 427 -0.93 -2.27 9.89
C ILE A 427 0.08 -3.43 9.99
N THR A 428 -0.43 -4.63 10.28
CA THR A 428 0.34 -5.87 10.46
C THR A 428 0.24 -6.82 9.27
N SER A 429 -0.77 -6.65 8.41
CA SER A 429 -0.97 -7.44 7.20
C SER A 429 -1.58 -6.61 6.08
N PHE A 430 -1.52 -7.15 4.86
CA PHE A 430 -2.12 -6.53 3.69
C PHE A 430 -3.65 -6.51 3.77
N GLU A 431 -4.26 -7.56 4.31
CA GLU A 431 -5.70 -7.67 4.54
C GLU A 431 -6.18 -6.60 5.51
N LEU A 432 -5.45 -6.39 6.61
CA LEU A 432 -5.78 -5.34 7.58
C LEU A 432 -5.71 -3.95 6.94
N LEU A 433 -4.70 -3.68 6.08
CA LEU A 433 -4.62 -2.42 5.35
C LEU A 433 -5.86 -2.21 4.47
N ARG A 434 -6.23 -3.22 3.67
CA ARG A 434 -7.40 -3.18 2.79
C ARG A 434 -8.67 -2.88 3.56
N ASP A 435 -8.90 -3.62 4.64
CA ASP A 435 -10.13 -3.51 5.41
C ASP A 435 -10.17 -2.17 6.16
N THR A 436 -9.03 -1.66 6.62
CA THR A 436 -8.91 -0.33 7.25
C THR A 436 -9.16 0.81 6.26
N LEU A 437 -8.63 0.72 5.04
CA LEU A 437 -8.87 1.73 4.00
C LEU A 437 -10.34 1.74 3.55
N LEU A 438 -10.96 0.57 3.41
CA LEU A 438 -12.39 0.44 3.14
C LEU A 438 -13.23 1.03 4.28
N TRP A 439 -12.85 0.75 5.54
CA TRP A 439 -13.49 1.36 6.70
C TRP A 439 -13.35 2.88 6.71
N CYS A 440 -12.18 3.42 6.31
CA CYS A 440 -12.01 4.86 6.14
C CYS A 440 -12.95 5.41 5.07
N ALA A 441 -13.07 4.75 3.92
CA ALA A 441 -13.96 5.15 2.82
C ALA A 441 -15.43 5.20 3.29
N GLN A 442 -15.89 4.12 3.93
CA GLN A 442 -17.28 3.99 4.42
C GLN A 442 -17.67 5.07 5.43
N ASN A 443 -16.71 5.56 6.23
CA ASN A 443 -16.94 6.58 7.25
C ASN A 443 -16.53 7.99 6.80
N GLY A 444 -16.07 8.16 5.56
CA GLY A 444 -15.53 9.43 5.04
C GLY A 444 -14.29 9.92 5.79
N TYR A 445 -13.54 9.00 6.42
CA TYR A 445 -12.33 9.34 7.16
C TYR A 445 -11.15 9.56 6.21
N THR A 446 -10.40 10.61 6.50
CA THR A 446 -9.11 10.86 5.88
C THR A 446 -8.01 10.24 6.75
N TYR A 447 -6.99 9.64 6.14
CA TYR A 447 -5.90 9.01 6.88
C TYR A 447 -4.53 9.66 6.61
N ILE A 448 -3.62 9.52 7.57
CA ILE A 448 -2.18 9.72 7.36
C ILE A 448 -1.51 8.36 7.53
N GLY A 449 -0.86 7.87 6.48
CA GLY A 449 -0.17 6.58 6.50
C GLY A 449 1.33 6.71 6.37
N HIS A 450 2.04 5.69 6.86
CA HIS A 450 3.48 5.57 6.73
C HIS A 450 3.83 4.24 6.06
N CYS A 451 4.62 4.28 5.00
CA CYS A 451 5.07 3.10 4.26
C CYS A 451 6.28 3.46 3.42
N CYS A 452 7.07 2.48 2.95
CA CYS A 452 8.12 2.80 2.00
C CYS A 452 7.57 3.09 0.60
N TYR A 453 8.32 3.86 -0.20
CA TYR A 453 7.93 4.21 -1.56
C TYR A 453 7.65 2.97 -2.43
N GLU A 454 8.45 1.92 -2.30
CA GLU A 454 8.27 0.67 -3.06
C GLU A 454 6.98 -0.05 -2.67
N PHE A 455 6.57 0.01 -1.41
CA PHE A 455 5.29 -0.55 -0.96
C PHE A 455 4.14 0.20 -1.63
N TYR A 456 4.16 1.54 -1.60
CA TYR A 456 3.14 2.36 -2.27
C TYR A 456 3.10 2.07 -3.77
N GLU A 457 4.26 2.03 -4.43
CA GLU A 457 4.34 1.76 -5.85
C GLU A 457 3.72 0.38 -6.17
N LYS A 458 4.05 -0.66 -5.41
CA LYS A 458 3.52 -2.02 -5.67
C LYS A 458 2.04 -2.17 -5.34
N ARG A 459 1.56 -1.45 -4.31
CA ARG A 459 0.18 -1.55 -3.82
C ARG A 459 -0.68 -0.35 -4.23
N TYR A 460 -0.27 0.38 -5.26
CA TYR A 460 -0.99 1.56 -5.74
C TYR A 460 -2.49 1.32 -5.98
N GLU A 461 -2.86 0.15 -6.51
CA GLU A 461 -4.25 -0.16 -6.84
C GLU A 461 -5.21 -0.11 -5.64
N ILE A 462 -4.80 -0.56 -4.46
CA ILE A 462 -5.65 -0.57 -3.27
C ILE A 462 -5.89 0.86 -2.79
N PHE A 463 -4.85 1.71 -2.79
CA PHE A 463 -5.00 3.13 -2.46
C PHE A 463 -5.89 3.86 -3.47
N ARG A 464 -5.75 3.56 -4.77
CA ARG A 464 -6.62 4.11 -5.82
C ARG A 464 -8.08 3.69 -5.63
N ARG A 465 -8.33 2.38 -5.42
CA ARG A 465 -9.69 1.86 -5.20
C ARG A 465 -10.33 2.48 -3.96
N ALA A 466 -9.60 2.51 -2.85
CA ALA A 466 -10.07 3.14 -1.62
C ALA A 466 -10.40 4.63 -1.83
N SER A 467 -9.57 5.36 -2.61
CA SER A 467 -9.86 6.76 -2.97
C SER A 467 -11.10 6.92 -3.83
N GLN A 468 -11.37 5.99 -4.77
CA GLN A 468 -12.60 5.99 -5.57
C GLN A 468 -13.84 5.73 -4.72
N GLU A 469 -13.69 4.94 -3.65
CA GLU A 469 -14.74 4.66 -2.67
C GLU A 469 -14.88 5.76 -1.59
N GLY A 470 -13.95 6.73 -1.54
CA GLY A 470 -14.05 7.92 -0.69
C GLY A 470 -12.94 8.08 0.36
N ALA A 471 -12.02 7.13 0.51
CA ALA A 471 -10.89 7.25 1.44
C ALA A 471 -9.80 8.19 0.88
N LYS A 472 -9.68 9.37 1.48
CA LYS A 472 -8.59 10.30 1.19
C LYS A 472 -7.44 10.11 2.15
N GLY A 473 -6.23 10.50 1.77
CA GLY A 473 -5.12 10.47 2.72
C GLY A 473 -3.79 10.95 2.20
N VAL A 474 -2.82 10.99 3.10
CA VAL A 474 -1.42 11.36 2.82
C VAL A 474 -0.52 10.22 3.25
N LEU A 475 0.47 9.89 2.41
CA LEU A 475 1.47 8.87 2.71
C LEU A 475 2.83 9.51 2.91
N PHE A 476 3.48 9.17 4.01
CA PHE A 476 4.86 9.52 4.31
C PHE A 476 5.77 8.30 4.23
N ASP A 477 7.01 8.55 3.83
CA ASP A 477 8.06 7.54 3.72
C ASP A 477 8.60 7.13 5.10
N ILE A 478 9.23 5.96 5.13
CA ILE A 478 9.90 5.42 6.32
C ILE A 478 11.37 5.14 5.99
N VAL A 479 12.25 5.21 6.99
CA VAL A 479 13.69 5.15 6.78
C VAL A 479 14.25 3.80 7.20
N GLY A 480 15.21 3.31 6.43
CA GLY A 480 16.00 2.12 6.72
C GLY A 480 16.00 1.15 5.54
N THR A 481 16.61 -0.01 5.74
CA THR A 481 16.68 -1.03 4.69
C THR A 481 15.33 -1.70 4.55
N THR A 482 14.64 -1.44 3.44
CA THR A 482 13.31 -1.98 3.18
C THR A 482 13.39 -3.48 2.88
N CYS A 483 12.30 -4.20 3.10
CA CYS A 483 12.20 -5.61 2.69
C CYS A 483 12.45 -5.78 1.18
N TYR A 484 12.13 -4.75 0.39
CA TYR A 484 12.36 -4.69 -1.05
C TYR A 484 13.84 -4.64 -1.43
N SER A 485 14.70 -4.02 -0.61
CA SER A 485 16.15 -3.99 -0.84
C SER A 485 16.86 -5.29 -0.45
N LEU A 486 16.23 -6.14 0.36
CA LEU A 486 16.82 -7.37 0.91
C LEU A 486 16.51 -8.64 0.10
N GLY A 487 15.70 -8.50 -0.96
CA GLY A 487 15.33 -9.58 -1.85
C GLY A 487 14.02 -10.27 -1.47
N VAL A 488 13.66 -11.29 -2.24
CA VAL A 488 12.29 -11.81 -2.29
C VAL A 488 11.82 -12.45 -0.99
N GLU A 489 12.71 -13.17 -0.30
CA GLU A 489 12.33 -13.96 0.86
C GLU A 489 11.91 -13.07 2.03
N GLU A 490 12.61 -11.96 2.24
CA GLU A 490 12.29 -10.99 3.29
C GLU A 490 11.01 -10.20 2.99
N GLU A 491 10.71 -10.03 1.71
CA GLU A 491 9.50 -9.41 1.22
C GLU A 491 8.26 -10.31 1.35
N GLU A 492 8.38 -11.62 1.09
CA GLU A 492 7.30 -12.58 1.38
C GLU A 492 7.02 -12.64 2.89
N LYS A 493 8.07 -12.67 3.72
CA LYS A 493 7.92 -12.50 5.17
C LYS A 493 7.22 -11.18 5.48
N ALA A 494 7.57 -10.09 4.78
CA ALA A 494 6.93 -8.80 5.00
C ALA A 494 5.43 -8.80 4.71
N TYR A 495 5.03 -9.45 3.62
CA TYR A 495 3.65 -9.62 3.23
C TYR A 495 2.84 -10.39 4.29
N HIS A 496 3.44 -11.42 4.89
CA HIS A 496 2.82 -12.23 5.94
C HIS A 496 2.92 -11.64 7.35
N GLY A 497 3.48 -10.43 7.50
CA GLY A 497 3.63 -9.79 8.82
C GLY A 497 4.85 -10.30 9.60
N GLU A 498 5.74 -11.07 8.98
CA GLU A 498 6.89 -11.76 9.59
C GLU A 498 8.24 -11.08 9.32
N PHE A 499 8.25 -9.91 8.68
CA PHE A 499 9.50 -9.21 8.39
C PHE A 499 10.19 -8.74 9.66
N THR A 500 11.48 -9.05 9.76
CA THR A 500 12.23 -8.87 11.00
C THR A 500 13.05 -7.59 11.02
N VAL A 501 13.43 -7.02 9.88
CA VAL A 501 14.29 -5.80 9.89
C VAL A 501 13.50 -4.62 10.44
N GLU A 502 14.23 -3.74 11.13
CA GLU A 502 13.70 -2.56 11.80
C GLU A 502 13.81 -1.37 10.86
N LEU A 503 12.66 -0.79 10.52
CA LEU A 503 12.55 0.50 9.87
C LEU A 503 12.18 1.54 10.91
N ASP A 504 12.35 2.82 10.59
CA ASP A 504 12.03 3.90 11.51
C ASP A 504 11.14 4.95 10.85
N LEU A 505 10.31 5.62 11.66
CA LEU A 505 9.51 6.76 11.21
C LEU A 505 10.37 8.02 11.22
N ILE A 506 10.13 8.91 10.26
CA ILE A 506 10.79 10.22 10.25
C ILE A 506 10.09 11.14 11.23
N LYS A 507 10.50 11.05 12.50
CA LYS A 507 9.86 11.76 13.62
C LYS A 507 9.64 13.25 13.32
N GLU A 508 10.66 13.95 12.84
CA GLU A 508 10.54 15.39 12.54
C GLU A 508 9.46 15.70 11.51
N ASP A 509 9.35 14.89 10.45
CA ASP A 509 8.36 15.12 9.38
C ASP A 509 6.94 14.82 9.89
N LEU A 510 6.78 13.81 10.74
CA LEU A 510 5.52 13.49 11.42
C LEU A 510 5.06 14.64 12.35
N TYR A 511 5.94 15.19 13.19
CA TYR A 511 5.58 16.29 14.09
C TYR A 511 5.27 17.58 13.32
N LYS A 512 6.05 17.89 12.28
CA LYS A 512 5.86 19.07 11.42
C LYS A 512 4.57 18.99 10.62
N SER A 513 4.31 17.87 9.94
CA SER A 513 3.08 17.68 9.18
C SER A 513 1.83 17.85 10.04
N LEU A 514 1.83 17.32 11.27
CA LEU A 514 0.69 17.42 12.18
C LEU A 514 0.59 18.74 12.95
N SER A 515 1.50 19.70 12.74
CA SER A 515 1.47 20.98 13.46
C SER A 515 0.26 21.84 13.10
N ILE A 516 -0.32 21.65 11.90
CA ILE A 516 -1.50 22.39 11.43
C ILE A 516 -2.81 21.90 12.05
N LYS A 517 -2.85 20.64 12.51
CA LYS A 517 -4.00 20.16 13.26
C LYS A 517 -3.96 20.84 14.62
N GLU A 518 -5.07 21.50 14.97
CA GLU A 518 -5.27 21.86 16.37
C GLU A 518 -5.08 20.57 17.19
N ASP A 519 -4.30 20.69 18.27
CA ASP A 519 -4.49 19.73 19.34
C ASP A 519 -5.97 19.68 19.63
N VAL A 520 -6.51 18.51 19.96
CA VAL A 520 -7.87 18.49 20.48
C VAL A 520 -7.87 19.52 21.59
N LYS A 521 -8.62 20.62 21.38
CA LYS A 521 -9.05 21.49 22.46
C LYS A 521 -9.92 20.56 23.27
N GLU A 522 -9.26 19.80 24.12
CA GLU A 522 -9.91 19.48 25.34
C GLU A 522 -10.28 20.88 25.87
N GLU A 523 -11.57 21.09 26.07
CA GLU A 523 -11.98 21.60 27.36
C GLU A 523 -11.43 20.68 28.48
N VAL A 524 -10.13 20.38 28.49
CA VAL A 524 -9.30 20.58 29.65
C VAL A 524 -9.18 22.09 29.72
N GLY A 525 -10.29 22.73 30.08
CA GLY A 525 -10.15 23.50 31.29
C GLY A 525 -9.37 22.57 32.22
N LYS A 526 -8.22 23.00 32.71
CA LYS A 526 -7.75 22.49 33.97
C LYS A 526 -8.88 22.76 35.00
N ARG A 527 -9.98 21.99 34.97
CA ARG A 527 -10.18 21.10 36.07
C ARG A 527 -8.96 20.20 35.99
N GLU A 528 -7.92 20.60 36.73
CA GLU A 528 -7.40 19.63 37.67
C GLU A 528 -8.66 19.00 38.29
N LEU A 529 -9.12 17.88 37.72
CA LEU A 529 -9.92 16.97 38.50
C LEU A 529 -8.94 16.62 39.61
N SER A 530 -9.12 17.29 40.74
CA SER A 530 -8.29 17.10 41.91
C SER A 530 -8.56 15.68 42.34
N PHE A 531 -7.79 14.75 41.81
CA PHE A 531 -7.85 13.38 42.28
C PHE A 531 -6.93 13.26 43.48
N ASP A 532 -7.25 12.43 44.46
CA ASP A 532 -6.32 12.08 45.54
C ASP A 532 -6.32 10.57 45.76
N PHE A 533 -5.58 10.08 46.74
CA PHE A 533 -5.76 8.70 47.17
C PHE A 533 -7.14 8.53 47.80
N SER A 534 -7.81 7.42 47.49
CA SER A 534 -9.09 7.08 48.09
C SER A 534 -9.01 7.07 49.62
N PRO A 535 -9.83 7.87 50.34
CA PRO A 535 -9.77 7.94 51.80
C PRO A 535 -10.10 6.59 52.47
N TYR A 536 -10.77 5.70 51.75
CA TYR A 536 -11.16 4.37 52.24
C TYR A 536 -10.09 3.29 52.00
N LEU A 537 -9.13 3.52 51.10
CA LEU A 537 -8.17 2.53 50.63
C LEU A 537 -6.71 3.01 50.68
N VAL A 538 -6.47 4.23 51.19
CA VAL A 538 -5.15 4.87 51.26
C VAL A 538 -4.15 4.11 52.15
N ASP A 539 -4.63 3.33 53.11
CA ASP A 539 -3.78 2.50 53.99
C ASP A 539 -3.15 1.33 53.24
N PHE A 540 -3.72 0.89 52.11
CA PHE A 540 -3.12 -0.11 51.22
C PHE A 540 -2.08 0.48 50.27
N LYS A 541 -1.88 1.80 50.28
CA LYS A 541 -0.89 2.47 49.44
C LYS A 541 0.53 2.06 49.85
N PRO A 542 1.35 1.48 48.94
CA PRO A 542 2.75 1.22 49.26
C PRO A 542 3.51 2.52 49.61
N SER A 543 4.49 2.41 50.52
CA SER A 543 5.23 3.57 51.03
C SER A 543 5.95 4.37 49.94
N TYR A 544 6.35 3.69 48.85
CA TYR A 544 7.02 4.28 47.70
C TYR A 544 6.06 4.97 46.71
N TYR A 545 4.74 4.82 46.87
CA TYR A 545 3.78 5.48 46.00
C TYR A 545 3.68 6.98 46.29
N LYS A 546 4.00 7.76 45.27
CA LYS A 546 3.77 9.20 45.21
C LYS A 546 2.59 9.47 44.28
N LYS A 547 1.79 10.49 44.61
CA LYS A 547 0.71 10.97 43.75
C LYS A 547 1.30 11.38 42.38
N PRO A 548 0.91 10.72 41.28
CA PRO A 548 1.38 11.07 39.95
C PRO A 548 0.72 12.37 39.47
N LYS A 549 1.23 12.95 38.37
CA LYS A 549 0.64 14.15 37.76
C LYS A 549 -0.70 13.88 37.07
N ALA A 550 -0.90 12.65 36.60
CA ALA A 550 -2.11 12.21 35.91
C ALA A 550 -2.24 10.68 36.03
N VAL A 551 -3.48 10.21 36.03
CA VAL A 551 -3.88 8.79 36.04
C VAL A 551 -5.09 8.60 35.14
N PRO A 552 -5.32 7.39 34.60
CA PRO A 552 -6.49 7.15 33.77
C PRO A 552 -7.80 7.41 34.52
N THR A 553 -8.69 8.23 33.95
CA THR A 553 -9.91 8.67 34.64
C THR A 553 -11.10 7.75 34.35
N PRO A 554 -12.21 7.87 35.11
CA PRO A 554 -13.45 7.17 34.79
C PRO A 554 -14.04 7.54 33.41
N GLU A 555 -13.84 8.79 32.96
CA GLU A 555 -14.29 9.24 31.64
C GLU A 555 -13.49 8.58 30.50
N GLU A 556 -12.18 8.40 30.69
CA GLU A 556 -11.35 7.64 29.74
C GLU A 556 -11.79 6.18 29.62
N ASP A 557 -12.27 5.58 30.71
CA ASP A 557 -12.83 4.22 30.68
C ASP A 557 -14.05 4.13 29.77
N ARG A 558 -14.98 5.08 29.91
CA ARG A 558 -16.24 5.10 29.17
C ARG A 558 -16.03 5.40 27.68
N THR A 559 -15.10 6.30 27.35
CA THR A 559 -14.85 6.77 25.99
C THR A 559 -14.04 5.79 25.14
N ARG A 560 -13.12 5.02 25.73
CA ARG A 560 -12.31 4.02 25.00
C ARG A 560 -13.05 2.70 24.81
N THR A 561 -14.01 2.40 25.67
CA THR A 561 -14.73 1.12 25.63
C THR A 561 -15.78 1.07 24.51
N SER A 562 -16.30 2.22 24.06
CA SER A 562 -17.22 2.29 22.90
C SER A 562 -16.57 1.88 21.56
N MET A 563 -15.25 1.66 21.52
CA MET A 563 -14.52 1.16 20.35
C MET A 563 -14.37 -0.37 20.32
N GLN A 564 -14.71 -1.10 21.40
CA GLN A 564 -14.63 -2.56 21.43
C GLN A 564 -15.90 -3.16 20.78
N ARG A 565 -15.74 -3.95 19.71
CA ARG A 565 -16.88 -4.49 18.90
C ARG A 565 -17.65 -5.63 19.57
N GLU A 566 -17.12 -6.25 20.63
CA GLU A 566 -17.74 -7.37 21.33
C GLU A 566 -17.96 -7.02 22.80
N VAL A 567 -18.95 -6.17 23.03
CA VAL A 567 -19.35 -5.79 24.39
C VAL A 567 -20.34 -6.83 24.90
N PHE A 568 -20.00 -7.55 25.98
CA PHE A 568 -20.95 -8.44 26.65
C PHE A 568 -22.10 -7.60 27.26
N LEU A 569 -23.34 -7.93 26.91
CA LEU A 569 -24.55 -7.20 27.34
C LEU A 569 -25.35 -7.93 28.43
N GLY A 570 -24.82 -9.05 28.96
CA GLY A 570 -25.45 -9.78 30.06
C GLY A 570 -25.06 -9.23 31.44
N GLU A 571 -25.76 -9.70 32.48
CA GLU A 571 -25.51 -9.24 33.86
C GLU A 571 -24.27 -9.87 34.49
N ALA A 572 -24.03 -11.16 34.23
CA ALA A 572 -22.86 -11.89 34.72
C ALA A 572 -22.54 -13.13 33.87
N THR A 573 -21.31 -13.63 34.01
CA THR A 573 -20.81 -14.88 33.41
C THR A 573 -20.10 -15.73 34.44
N ILE A 574 -20.21 -17.06 34.31
CA ILE A 574 -19.34 -18.04 34.97
C ILE A 574 -18.90 -19.07 33.91
N GLY A 575 -17.61 -19.09 33.59
CA GLY A 575 -17.14 -19.85 32.42
C GLY A 575 -17.86 -19.39 31.15
N GLU A 576 -18.50 -20.32 30.44
CA GLU A 576 -19.27 -20.02 29.21
C GLU A 576 -20.76 -19.70 29.49
N GLU A 577 -21.22 -19.84 30.74
CA GLU A 577 -22.63 -19.67 31.09
C GLU A 577 -22.97 -18.21 31.46
N VAL A 578 -24.09 -17.71 30.93
CA VAL A 578 -24.64 -16.37 31.24
C VAL A 578 -25.71 -16.48 32.32
N LEU A 579 -25.52 -15.76 33.42
CA LEU A 579 -26.37 -15.85 34.62
C LEU A 579 -26.83 -14.45 35.07
N SER A 580 -27.74 -14.41 36.06
CA SER A 580 -28.02 -13.15 36.77
C SER A 580 -26.87 -12.77 37.70
N TYR A 581 -26.73 -11.48 38.01
CA TYR A 581 -25.68 -11.03 38.93
C TYR A 581 -25.84 -11.62 40.35
N GLN A 582 -27.07 -11.96 40.77
CA GLN A 582 -27.35 -12.55 42.07
C GLN A 582 -26.78 -13.97 42.17
N GLN A 583 -27.00 -14.80 41.14
CA GLN A 583 -26.44 -16.15 41.06
C GLN A 583 -24.90 -16.12 41.01
N ALA A 584 -24.34 -15.14 40.29
CA ALA A 584 -22.90 -14.92 40.27
C ALA A 584 -22.36 -14.54 41.65
N PHE A 585 -23.04 -13.69 42.41
CA PHE A 585 -22.62 -13.32 43.76
C PHE A 585 -22.78 -14.44 44.80
N GLU A 586 -23.79 -15.29 44.69
CA GLU A 586 -23.88 -16.50 45.53
C GLU A 586 -22.68 -17.42 45.29
N THR A 587 -22.29 -17.60 44.03
CA THR A 587 -21.11 -18.40 43.66
C THR A 587 -19.81 -17.74 44.12
N LEU A 588 -19.68 -16.42 43.94
CA LEU A 588 -18.54 -15.67 44.40
C LEU A 588 -18.40 -15.72 45.93
N ALA A 589 -19.50 -15.57 46.68
CA ALA A 589 -19.50 -15.67 48.14
C ALA A 589 -19.05 -17.06 48.59
N LYS A 590 -19.46 -18.12 47.89
CA LYS A 590 -18.97 -19.48 48.10
C LYS A 590 -17.46 -19.59 47.84
N TRP A 591 -16.98 -19.11 46.70
CA TRP A 591 -15.54 -19.14 46.35
C TRP A 591 -14.68 -18.37 47.35
N ILE A 592 -15.15 -17.21 47.84
CA ILE A 592 -14.46 -16.44 48.87
C ILE A 592 -14.37 -17.22 50.19
N ARG A 593 -15.44 -17.92 50.60
CA ARG A 593 -15.44 -18.75 51.82
C ARG A 593 -14.48 -19.93 51.71
N GLU A 594 -14.48 -20.62 50.57
CA GLU A 594 -13.68 -21.82 50.30
C GLU A 594 -12.20 -21.53 50.04
N SER A 595 -11.87 -20.36 49.49
CA SER A 595 -10.50 -19.98 49.14
C SER A 595 -9.60 -19.85 50.38
N GLU A 596 -8.41 -20.45 50.33
CA GLU A 596 -7.41 -20.36 51.39
C GLU A 596 -6.66 -19.02 51.36
N ARG A 597 -6.41 -18.46 50.17
CA ARG A 597 -5.61 -17.26 49.96
C ARG A 597 -6.28 -16.29 48.98
N PRO A 598 -7.50 -15.81 49.29
CA PRO A 598 -8.21 -14.93 48.39
C PRO A 598 -7.49 -13.59 48.30
N THR A 599 -7.35 -13.09 47.09
CA THR A 599 -6.70 -11.81 46.80
C THR A 599 -7.68 -10.87 46.15
N LEU A 600 -7.73 -9.64 46.66
CA LEU A 600 -8.53 -8.56 46.09
C LEU A 600 -7.58 -7.53 45.47
N VAL A 601 -7.73 -7.28 44.18
CA VAL A 601 -6.98 -6.27 43.44
C VAL A 601 -7.84 -5.04 43.27
N VAL A 602 -7.41 -3.94 43.90
CA VAL A 602 -8.03 -2.63 43.78
C VAL A 602 -7.45 -1.92 42.55
N GLY A 603 -8.26 -1.77 41.51
CA GLY A 603 -7.91 -1.07 40.29
C GLY A 603 -7.92 0.46 40.39
N PRO A 604 -7.54 1.16 39.32
CA PRO A 604 -7.32 2.60 39.35
C PRO A 604 -8.59 3.41 39.69
N LEU A 605 -9.78 2.93 39.30
CA LEU A 605 -11.05 3.63 39.50
C LEU A 605 -11.44 3.77 40.98
N LEU A 606 -10.90 2.91 41.85
CA LEU A 606 -11.19 2.92 43.29
C LEU A 606 -9.97 3.28 44.13
N PHE A 607 -8.77 3.07 43.61
CA PHE A 607 -7.54 3.46 44.30
C PHE A 607 -7.36 4.99 44.34
N TRP A 608 -7.76 5.68 43.27
CA TRP A 608 -7.79 7.13 43.19
C TRP A 608 -9.21 7.66 43.47
N ASP A 609 -9.32 8.71 44.28
CA ASP A 609 -10.54 9.46 44.49
C ASP A 609 -10.65 10.55 43.42
N PHE A 610 -11.62 10.44 42.52
CA PHE A 610 -11.89 11.43 41.47
C PHE A 610 -12.96 12.46 41.86
N GLY A 611 -13.48 12.43 43.10
CA GLY A 611 -14.62 13.23 43.53
C GLY A 611 -15.98 12.72 43.04
N ASP A 612 -16.01 11.52 42.44
CA ASP A 612 -17.23 10.84 42.02
C ASP A 612 -17.87 10.10 43.22
N LYS A 613 -19.11 10.48 43.56
CA LYS A 613 -19.83 9.93 44.72
C LYS A 613 -20.10 8.43 44.60
N GLU A 614 -20.31 7.91 43.40
CA GLU A 614 -20.56 6.48 43.17
C GLU A 614 -19.28 5.68 43.40
N LEU A 615 -18.14 6.14 42.86
CA LEU A 615 -16.84 5.51 43.07
C LEU A 615 -16.39 5.58 44.53
N GLN A 616 -16.63 6.70 45.22
CA GLN A 616 -16.39 6.81 46.66
C GLN A 616 -17.24 5.82 47.46
N ASN A 617 -18.53 5.69 47.12
CA ASN A 617 -19.40 4.73 47.79
C ASN A 617 -18.96 3.28 47.51
N LYS A 618 -18.55 2.96 46.28
CA LYS A 618 -17.94 1.67 45.94
C LYS A 618 -16.67 1.41 46.75
N ALA A 619 -15.77 2.39 46.86
CA ALA A 619 -14.54 2.24 47.63
C ALA A 619 -14.83 1.97 49.11
N ARG A 620 -15.84 2.64 49.71
CA ARG A 620 -16.32 2.36 51.07
C ARG A 620 -16.85 0.93 51.20
N LEU A 621 -17.68 0.47 50.27
CA LEU A 621 -18.24 -0.90 50.32
C LEU A 621 -17.18 -1.97 50.08
N VAL A 622 -16.20 -1.70 49.19
CA VAL A 622 -15.03 -2.56 49.01
C VAL A 622 -14.21 -2.63 50.29
N ARG A 623 -14.07 -1.52 51.03
CA ARG A 623 -13.42 -1.52 52.34
C ARG A 623 -14.16 -2.39 53.36
N GLU A 624 -15.47 -2.24 53.46
CA GLU A 624 -16.31 -3.09 54.32
C GLU A 624 -16.21 -4.58 53.92
N LEU A 625 -16.09 -4.86 52.62
CA LEU A 625 -15.90 -6.22 52.10
C LEU A 625 -14.55 -6.80 52.54
N ILE A 626 -13.48 -6.02 52.46
CA ILE A 626 -12.15 -6.41 52.94
C ILE A 626 -12.20 -6.73 54.44
N GLU A 627 -12.79 -5.85 55.24
CA GLU A 627 -12.88 -6.01 56.70
C GLU A 627 -13.74 -7.20 57.11
N LYS A 628 -14.89 -7.39 56.44
CA LYS A 628 -15.83 -8.48 56.73
C LYS A 628 -15.26 -9.86 56.42
N VAL A 629 -14.52 -9.98 55.32
CA VAL A 629 -13.88 -11.26 54.94
C VAL A 629 -12.63 -11.52 55.77
N GLY A 630 -11.87 -10.49 56.15
CA GLY A 630 -10.74 -10.55 57.09
C GLY A 630 -9.50 -11.32 56.62
N LYS A 631 -9.60 -12.13 55.55
CA LYS A 631 -8.50 -12.93 54.98
C LYS A 631 -8.05 -12.50 53.58
N PHE A 632 -8.57 -11.41 53.04
CA PHE A 632 -8.14 -10.91 51.74
C PHE A 632 -6.69 -10.42 51.79
N ASN A 633 -5.87 -10.91 50.86
CA ASN A 633 -4.60 -10.27 50.51
C ASN A 633 -4.89 -9.12 49.54
N VAL A 634 -4.77 -7.88 49.98
CA VAL A 634 -5.11 -6.71 49.16
C VAL A 634 -3.90 -6.29 48.32
N LYS A 635 -4.10 -6.20 47.01
CA LYS A 635 -3.13 -5.66 46.06
C LYS A 635 -3.68 -4.40 45.42
N VAL A 636 -2.81 -3.45 45.13
CA VAL A 636 -3.20 -2.26 44.36
C VAL A 636 -2.71 -2.38 42.92
N LEU A 637 -3.55 -1.95 41.98
CA LEU A 637 -3.23 -1.74 40.57
C LEU A 637 -3.58 -0.29 40.24
N PRO A 638 -2.67 0.66 40.51
CA PRO A 638 -3.00 2.07 40.44
C PRO A 638 -2.97 2.66 39.03
N ASP A 639 -2.37 1.95 38.06
CA ASP A 639 -2.22 2.38 36.67
C ASP A 639 -1.88 1.17 35.77
N TYR A 640 -2.10 1.28 34.46
CA TYR A 640 -1.71 0.29 33.45
C TYR A 640 -0.32 0.53 32.82
N ARG A 641 0.34 1.64 33.15
CA ARG A 641 1.70 1.93 32.67
C ARG A 641 2.74 0.94 33.26
N PRO A 642 3.59 0.30 32.42
CA PRO A 642 4.63 -0.64 32.87
C PRO A 642 5.54 -0.07 33.96
N LYS A 643 5.76 -0.84 35.04
CA LYS A 643 6.74 -0.47 36.08
C LYS A 643 8.11 -1.02 35.68
N LEU A 644 8.88 -0.22 34.95
CA LEU A 644 10.23 -0.57 34.47
C LEU A 644 11.31 -0.76 35.58
N LYS A 645 10.95 -0.73 36.89
CA LYS A 645 11.85 -0.84 38.06
C LYS A 645 11.18 -1.60 39.22
N LYS A 646 12.00 -2.04 40.21
CA LYS A 646 11.62 -2.76 41.46
C LYS A 646 10.27 -2.28 42.03
N TYR A 647 9.21 -3.04 41.78
CA TYR A 647 7.93 -2.98 42.50
C TYR A 647 7.89 -4.15 43.50
N ASP A 648 7.03 -4.05 44.51
CA ASP A 648 6.88 -5.12 45.49
C ASP A 648 5.64 -5.97 45.17
N PRO A 649 5.82 -7.21 44.66
CA PRO A 649 4.71 -8.11 44.37
C PRO A 649 3.92 -8.50 45.63
N ALA A 650 4.43 -8.22 46.84
CA ALA A 650 3.73 -8.42 48.10
C ALA A 650 2.60 -7.41 48.33
N VAL A 651 2.57 -6.26 47.66
CA VAL A 651 1.56 -5.21 47.87
C VAL A 651 0.95 -4.63 46.58
N GLU A 652 1.57 -4.87 45.42
CA GLU A 652 1.18 -4.30 44.14
C GLU A 652 1.12 -5.34 43.01
N MET A 653 0.28 -5.09 42.00
CA MET A 653 0.28 -5.80 40.73
C MET A 653 0.86 -4.93 39.59
N ASP A 654 1.86 -5.45 38.87
CA ASP A 654 2.40 -4.82 37.66
C ASP A 654 1.64 -5.30 36.43
N PRO A 655 1.01 -4.42 35.62
CA PRO A 655 0.15 -4.82 34.52
C PRO A 655 0.79 -5.74 33.46
N PRO A 656 2.05 -5.54 33.05
CA PRO A 656 2.74 -6.47 32.13
C PRO A 656 3.18 -7.78 32.79
N ASN A 657 3.36 -7.79 34.12
CA ASN A 657 3.81 -8.97 34.87
C ASN A 657 2.90 -9.30 36.08
N PRO A 658 1.57 -9.44 35.88
CA PRO A 658 0.62 -9.57 36.99
C PRO A 658 0.77 -10.93 37.70
N HIS A 659 1.28 -11.92 36.97
CA HIS A 659 1.61 -13.24 37.46
C HIS A 659 2.64 -13.24 38.61
N HIS A 660 3.56 -12.28 38.68
CA HIS A 660 4.52 -12.20 39.78
C HIS A 660 3.83 -12.01 41.14
N ALA A 661 2.75 -11.22 41.20
CA ALA A 661 2.00 -11.02 42.44
C ALA A 661 1.31 -12.33 42.88
N VAL A 662 0.75 -13.07 41.92
CA VAL A 662 0.11 -14.36 42.16
C VAL A 662 1.11 -15.42 42.60
N LEU A 663 2.26 -15.54 41.93
CA LEU A 663 3.33 -16.46 42.32
C LEU A 663 3.88 -16.16 43.71
N HIS A 664 4.00 -14.87 44.06
CA HIS A 664 4.46 -14.45 45.37
C HIS A 664 3.47 -14.83 46.48
N GLY A 665 2.19 -14.48 46.33
CA GLY A 665 1.18 -14.75 47.38
C GLY A 665 0.55 -16.14 47.32
N LYS A 666 0.78 -16.90 46.23
CA LYS A 666 0.10 -18.16 45.89
C LYS A 666 -1.42 -18.02 45.93
N HIS A 667 -1.94 -17.03 45.22
CA HIS A 667 -3.38 -16.73 45.25
C HIS A 667 -4.16 -17.83 44.54
N ASP A 668 -5.12 -18.45 45.22
CA ASP A 668 -6.04 -19.44 44.65
C ASP A 668 -7.31 -18.78 44.07
N LEU A 669 -7.61 -17.55 44.50
CA LEU A 669 -8.67 -16.70 43.98
C LEU A 669 -8.18 -15.25 43.85
N THR A 670 -8.36 -14.63 42.70
CA THR A 670 -8.02 -13.23 42.42
C THR A 670 -9.25 -12.46 41.97
N VAL A 671 -9.71 -11.51 42.77
CA VAL A 671 -10.89 -10.66 42.51
C VAL A 671 -10.44 -9.27 42.09
N LEU A 672 -10.70 -8.87 40.85
CA LEU A 672 -10.44 -7.54 40.31
C LEU A 672 -11.66 -6.64 40.53
N VAL A 673 -11.47 -5.48 41.16
CA VAL A 673 -12.54 -4.49 41.37
C VAL A 673 -12.03 -3.09 41.08
N GLY A 674 -12.84 -2.25 40.43
CA GLY A 674 -12.42 -0.87 40.10
C GLY A 674 -11.39 -0.78 38.98
N VAL A 675 -11.39 -1.77 38.07
CA VAL A 675 -10.53 -1.81 36.89
C VAL A 675 -11.21 -1.16 35.68
N HIS A 676 -10.40 -0.71 34.73
CA HIS A 676 -10.84 -0.06 33.48
C HIS A 676 -11.17 -1.15 32.46
N CYS A 677 -12.37 -1.12 31.90
CA CYS A 677 -12.89 -2.13 31.00
C CYS A 677 -11.93 -2.37 29.82
N TYR A 678 -11.43 -1.30 29.19
CA TYR A 678 -10.56 -1.41 28.01
C TYR A 678 -9.18 -2.08 28.25
N ARG A 679 -8.74 -2.27 29.50
CA ARG A 679 -7.46 -2.93 29.86
C ARG A 679 -7.63 -4.23 30.63
N THR A 680 -8.84 -4.55 31.10
CA THR A 680 -9.04 -5.64 32.05
C THR A 680 -8.83 -7.02 31.42
N ASP A 681 -9.30 -7.24 30.19
CA ASP A 681 -9.08 -8.51 29.47
C ASP A 681 -7.60 -8.83 29.22
N PHE A 682 -6.74 -7.81 29.16
CA PHE A 682 -5.28 -8.00 29.07
C PHE A 682 -4.72 -8.57 30.38
N VAL A 683 -5.11 -7.99 31.52
CA VAL A 683 -4.66 -8.44 32.85
C VAL A 683 -5.17 -9.86 33.14
N ILE A 684 -6.44 -10.16 32.84
CA ILE A 684 -7.03 -11.50 33.01
C ILE A 684 -6.25 -12.54 32.21
N ARG A 685 -5.99 -12.28 30.92
CA ARG A 685 -5.24 -13.21 30.05
C ARG A 685 -3.85 -13.52 30.60
N LEU A 686 -3.13 -12.51 31.10
CA LEU A 686 -1.80 -12.70 31.68
C LEU A 686 -1.84 -13.48 33.00
N LEU A 687 -2.83 -13.24 33.85
CA LEU A 687 -3.03 -14.01 35.08
C LEU A 687 -3.29 -15.49 34.77
N LYS A 688 -4.23 -15.78 33.85
CA LYS A 688 -4.59 -17.16 33.47
C LYS A 688 -3.48 -17.90 32.73
N LYS A 689 -2.66 -17.21 31.92
CA LYS A 689 -1.58 -17.84 31.15
C LYS A 689 -0.44 -18.37 32.04
N HIS A 690 -0.15 -17.68 33.13
CA HIS A 690 1.08 -17.90 33.90
C HIS A 690 0.84 -18.45 35.31
N THR A 691 -0.41 -18.52 35.77
CA THR A 691 -0.75 -18.96 37.13
C THR A 691 -2.08 -19.71 37.21
N ASP A 692 -2.17 -20.66 38.14
CA ASP A 692 -3.37 -21.43 38.44
C ASP A 692 -4.18 -20.73 39.56
N THR A 693 -4.89 -19.68 39.19
CA THR A 693 -5.73 -18.86 40.08
C THR A 693 -7.08 -18.62 39.43
N LYS A 694 -8.18 -18.73 40.19
CA LYS A 694 -9.49 -18.32 39.66
C LYS A 694 -9.54 -16.80 39.57
N VAL A 695 -9.84 -16.26 38.39
CA VAL A 695 -9.93 -14.82 38.15
C VAL A 695 -11.39 -14.40 38.14
N VAL A 696 -11.73 -13.48 39.04
CA VAL A 696 -13.06 -12.86 39.15
C VAL A 696 -12.95 -11.39 38.79
N THR A 697 -13.89 -10.87 38.03
CA THR A 697 -13.92 -9.43 37.69
C THR A 697 -15.27 -8.79 38.02
N LEU A 698 -15.24 -7.81 38.93
CA LEU A 698 -16.37 -6.98 39.29
C LEU A 698 -16.34 -5.68 38.47
N CYS A 699 -16.74 -5.76 37.21
CA CYS A 699 -16.63 -4.66 36.25
C CYS A 699 -17.75 -3.64 36.46
N GLY A 700 -17.40 -2.35 36.44
CA GLY A 700 -18.37 -1.25 36.54
C GLY A 700 -19.15 -0.98 35.26
N LEU A 701 -18.76 -1.60 34.14
CA LEU A 701 -19.36 -1.40 32.82
C LEU A 701 -19.86 -2.72 32.24
N TYR A 702 -19.13 -3.36 31.33
CA TYR A 702 -19.72 -4.38 30.46
C TYR A 702 -19.40 -5.83 30.83
N GLY A 703 -18.56 -6.06 31.84
CA GLY A 703 -18.11 -7.40 32.20
C GLY A 703 -17.05 -7.95 31.23
N HIS A 704 -16.38 -9.03 31.66
CA HIS A 704 -15.24 -9.65 30.99
C HIS A 704 -15.42 -11.18 30.98
N PRO A 705 -16.05 -11.75 29.94
CA PRO A 705 -16.28 -13.20 29.81
C PRO A 705 -15.01 -14.05 29.80
N THR A 706 -13.83 -13.43 29.64
CA THR A 706 -12.54 -14.11 29.72
C THR A 706 -12.16 -14.53 31.16
N ALA A 707 -12.75 -13.89 32.16
CA ALA A 707 -12.63 -14.25 33.57
C ALA A 707 -13.39 -15.55 33.88
N ASP A 708 -13.04 -16.22 34.97
CA ASP A 708 -13.77 -17.43 35.41
C ASP A 708 -15.14 -17.07 36.00
N LEU A 709 -15.26 -15.85 36.55
CA LEU A 709 -16.53 -15.19 36.87
C LEU A 709 -16.42 -13.69 36.56
N SER A 710 -17.40 -13.12 35.88
CA SER A 710 -17.46 -11.66 35.71
C SER A 710 -18.87 -11.13 35.92
N THR A 711 -18.98 -9.97 36.55
CA THR A 711 -20.22 -9.20 36.62
C THR A 711 -20.11 -7.88 35.86
N SER A 712 -21.21 -7.50 35.22
CA SER A 712 -21.37 -6.25 34.48
C SER A 712 -22.12 -5.22 35.32
N PHE A 713 -21.88 -3.95 35.03
CA PHE A 713 -22.52 -2.80 35.67
C PHE A 713 -22.52 -2.93 37.19
N THR A 714 -21.39 -3.36 37.75
CA THR A 714 -21.25 -3.60 39.17
C THR A 714 -21.22 -2.25 39.86
N ASP A 715 -22.36 -1.81 40.36
CA ASP A 715 -22.57 -0.58 41.11
C ASP A 715 -22.40 -0.82 42.62
N ALA A 716 -22.61 0.23 43.42
CA ALA A 716 -22.57 0.13 44.88
C ALA A 716 -23.67 -0.78 45.45
N GLU A 717 -24.88 -0.77 44.88
CA GLU A 717 -26.01 -1.58 45.34
C GLU A 717 -25.75 -3.08 45.18
N LYS A 718 -25.13 -3.46 44.05
CA LYS A 718 -24.65 -4.82 43.83
C LYS A 718 -23.59 -5.22 44.87
N LEU A 719 -22.62 -4.37 45.17
CA LEU A 719 -21.62 -4.66 46.22
C LEU A 719 -22.27 -4.84 47.61
N GLU A 720 -23.31 -4.09 47.95
CA GLU A 720 -24.08 -4.30 49.20
C GLU A 720 -24.75 -5.67 49.24
N THR A 721 -25.19 -6.17 48.09
CA THR A 721 -25.79 -7.51 47.97
C THR A 721 -24.74 -8.59 48.21
N LEU A 722 -23.55 -8.47 47.61
CA LEU A 722 -22.43 -9.37 47.89
C LEU A 722 -22.04 -9.33 49.39
N LEU A 723 -22.03 -8.15 50.00
CA LEU A 723 -21.79 -7.99 51.43
C LEU A 723 -22.83 -8.68 52.30
N LYS A 724 -24.12 -8.64 51.94
CA LYS A 724 -25.19 -9.35 52.67
C LYS A 724 -25.06 -10.86 52.55
N LEU A 725 -24.53 -11.35 51.42
CA LEU A 725 -24.34 -12.77 51.16
C LEU A 725 -23.14 -13.37 51.87
N LEU A 726 -22.11 -12.59 52.18
CA LEU A 726 -20.91 -13.01 52.91
C LEU A 726 -21.14 -13.03 54.42
#